data_AF-A0A7X0LN74-F1
#
_entry.id   AF-A0A7X0LN74-F1
#
_cell.length_a   1.000
_cell.length_b   1.000
_cell.length_c   1.000
_cell.angle_alpha   90.00
_cell.angle_beta   90.00
_cell.angle_gamma   90.00
#
_symmetry.space_group_name_H-M   'P 1'
#
loop_
_entity.id
_entity.type
_entity.pdbx_description
1 polymer ?
#
loop_
_entity_poly.entity_id
_entity_poly.type
_entity_poly.pdbx_seq_one_letter_code
_entity_poly.pdbx_strand_id
1 'polypeptide(L)'
;MNKMSILVLSLAGLGVTGCSTTAPHSDEVSAAGDQPAGITFPAGTDLNQLVVELAQFDDHSPSGIAVSSTGRVFVTFPWLDRQPSPALGELQPTGEAVAYPSAIWNQWDAKPGPSALRAIVSAQALTTTIENGNEFLWVLDSGNPRQRGVIVAGPKLFKIDLSDDSVAQIFYFDHQRDFSADSVLSDVRVDAEQGVAYLSDSQRGGIYVVDLKQRQTRAVLVGHESTRPESGVTLHTGPEGERSNVRLGVAGLELSADGDYLYYHAVVGRTLYRVPTAVLLDDQAGEVAVSEAVENLGTTGSAMDGLKFNHATGDLYMTALEHNAVYVRRASGKMESLVADGRLRWPDSLALANDGYLYLTASAKHLKRPYANRSSKDASGYVLKVSLEYLELAAVAAREAEEAQQAYEASKALAEEANQRVEAARQTAEAEAKVAESALREVSAAAEQVTKRQFEVAQAEQAAADQLKVEEAAAMQAQQDAQAAADEAVTSEAVAHEAEEAARLARIKAEEAHRALLKAQEASQTAEQSLAEAEAAEQALEAAVAQAETAQAMALEARESADRLQDAAEAYQARAQVAADAWTTEQGYAQEFAAAAERAERLADIAARSLEQAQLAEVRRSEESDNAGERLELADVPTAE
;
A
#
# COMPACT_ATOMS: atom_id res chain seq x y z
N MET A 1 16.50 -13.14 55.97
CA MET A 1 17.77 -13.85 55.71
C MET A 1 17.48 -14.83 54.59
N ASN A 2 18.05 -14.82 53.39
CA ASN A 2 19.13 -14.09 52.73
C ASN A 2 18.75 -14.11 51.23
N LYS A 3 18.72 -12.97 50.54
CA LYS A 3 19.78 -12.46 49.65
C LYS A 3 19.96 -13.33 48.38
N MET A 4 19.65 -12.84 47.18
CA MET A 4 20.33 -11.77 46.40
C MET A 4 21.12 -12.45 45.28
N SER A 5 20.72 -12.21 44.03
CA SER A 5 21.59 -12.43 42.87
C SER A 5 21.48 -11.22 41.97
N ILE A 6 22.54 -10.42 42.05
CA ILE A 6 22.98 -9.45 41.05
C ILE A 6 23.64 -10.26 39.93
N LEU A 7 23.36 -9.95 38.66
CA LEU A 7 24.37 -10.13 37.62
C LEU A 7 24.37 -8.91 36.70
N VAL A 8 25.58 -8.38 36.58
CA VAL A 8 26.04 -7.19 35.89
C VAL A 8 26.57 -7.58 34.52
N LEU A 9 26.35 -6.68 33.54
CA LEU A 9 27.10 -6.36 32.33
C LEU A 9 28.04 -7.42 31.72
N SER A 10 27.98 -7.57 30.39
CA SER A 10 28.86 -6.80 29.48
C SER A 10 29.06 -7.50 28.12
N LEU A 11 28.73 -6.75 27.08
CA LEU A 11 29.40 -6.51 25.79
C LEU A 11 30.32 -7.53 25.10
N ALA A 12 30.23 -7.39 23.76
CA ALA A 12 31.24 -7.60 22.71
C ALA A 12 31.39 -9.04 22.22
N GLY A 13 31.54 -9.32 20.94
CA GLY A 13 31.79 -8.48 19.77
C GLY A 13 32.27 -9.39 18.64
N LEU A 14 31.92 -8.99 17.41
CA LEU A 14 32.45 -9.36 16.09
C LEU A 14 33.63 -10.35 15.99
N GLY A 15 33.54 -11.30 15.04
CA GLY A 15 34.72 -12.08 14.64
C GLY A 15 34.52 -13.21 13.62
N VAL A 16 34.15 -12.84 12.39
CA VAL A 16 34.49 -13.38 11.06
C VAL A 16 35.37 -14.66 10.90
N THR A 17 34.99 -15.46 9.88
CA THR A 17 35.73 -16.44 9.01
C THR A 17 35.91 -17.91 9.39
N GLY A 18 35.51 -18.81 8.47
CA GLY A 18 36.25 -20.04 8.20
C GLY A 18 35.49 -21.24 7.61
N CYS A 19 35.40 -21.29 6.28
CA CYS A 19 35.46 -22.49 5.40
C CYS A 19 34.51 -23.71 5.55
N SER A 20 33.72 -23.88 4.48
CA SER A 20 33.52 -25.08 3.65
C SER A 20 32.94 -26.36 4.28
N THR A 21 31.75 -26.75 3.81
CA THR A 21 31.53 -28.02 3.09
C THR A 21 30.25 -27.95 2.25
N THR A 22 30.39 -28.31 0.98
CA THR A 22 29.33 -28.49 -0.01
C THR A 22 28.44 -29.69 0.35
N ALA A 23 27.12 -29.47 0.37
CA ALA A 23 26.10 -30.51 0.23
C ALA A 23 25.04 -29.99 -0.75
N PRO A 24 24.44 -30.85 -1.59
CA PRO A 24 23.58 -30.42 -2.68
C PRO A 24 22.24 -29.95 -2.11
N HIS A 25 21.89 -28.68 -2.34
CA HIS A 25 20.53 -28.21 -2.14
C HIS A 25 19.65 -28.83 -3.23
N SER A 26 18.82 -29.78 -2.82
CA SER A 26 17.55 -30.03 -3.48
C SER A 26 16.66 -28.82 -3.24
N ASP A 27 16.65 -27.90 -4.20
CA ASP A 27 15.64 -26.85 -4.23
C ASP A 27 14.30 -27.51 -4.57
N GLU A 28 13.55 -27.85 -3.52
CA GLU A 28 12.10 -27.92 -3.62
C GLU A 28 11.63 -26.51 -3.98
N VAL A 29 11.28 -26.31 -5.25
CA VAL A 29 10.55 -25.14 -5.73
C VAL A 29 9.27 -25.03 -4.90
N SER A 30 9.23 -24.05 -4.01
CA SER A 30 8.03 -23.67 -3.26
C SER A 30 6.86 -23.49 -4.23
N ALA A 31 5.78 -24.22 -4.00
CA ALA A 31 4.58 -24.27 -4.83
C ALA A 31 3.66 -23.03 -4.70
N ALA A 32 4.21 -21.89 -4.29
CA ALA A 32 3.55 -20.60 -4.36
C ALA A 32 4.40 -19.71 -5.27
N GLY A 33 4.15 -19.75 -6.57
CA GLY A 33 4.59 -18.65 -7.42
C GLY A 33 3.89 -17.39 -6.92
N ASP A 34 4.64 -16.33 -6.62
CA ASP A 34 4.05 -15.04 -6.28
C ASP A 34 3.09 -14.66 -7.41
N GLN A 35 1.80 -14.51 -7.07
CA GLN A 35 0.85 -13.95 -8.02
C GLN A 35 1.38 -12.58 -8.45
N PRO A 36 1.30 -12.24 -9.76
CA PRO A 36 1.59 -10.87 -10.16
C PRO A 36 0.74 -9.90 -9.35
N ALA A 37 1.32 -8.74 -9.03
CA ALA A 37 0.61 -7.69 -8.31
C ALA A 37 -0.74 -7.45 -9.00
N GLY A 38 -1.81 -7.75 -8.27
CA GLY A 38 -3.16 -7.69 -8.82
C GLY A 38 -3.75 -6.31 -8.68
N ILE A 39 -4.74 -6.00 -9.52
CA ILE A 39 -5.69 -4.95 -9.21
C ILE A 39 -6.46 -5.41 -7.97
N THR A 40 -6.11 -4.85 -6.81
CA THR A 40 -6.80 -5.11 -5.55
C THR A 40 -7.99 -4.17 -5.44
N PHE A 41 -9.18 -4.75 -5.42
CA PHE A 41 -10.42 -4.00 -5.22
C PHE A 41 -10.72 -3.90 -3.71
N PRO A 42 -11.27 -2.76 -3.22
CA PRO A 42 -11.71 -2.63 -1.84
C PRO A 42 -12.68 -3.74 -1.43
N ALA A 43 -12.65 -4.11 -0.14
CA ALA A 43 -13.57 -5.11 0.40
C ALA A 43 -15.04 -4.65 0.23
N GLY A 44 -15.87 -5.50 -0.38
CA GLY A 44 -17.27 -5.18 -0.68
C GLY A 44 -17.54 -4.69 -2.11
N THR A 45 -16.50 -4.63 -2.97
CA THR A 45 -16.67 -4.32 -4.40
C THR A 45 -17.57 -5.36 -5.08
N ASP A 46 -18.68 -4.92 -5.66
CA ASP A 46 -19.56 -5.79 -6.45
C ASP A 46 -18.95 -6.01 -7.84
N LEU A 47 -18.09 -7.02 -7.94
CA LEU A 47 -17.43 -7.41 -9.20
C LEU A 47 -18.43 -7.79 -10.30
N ASN A 48 -19.70 -8.03 -9.99
CA ASN A 48 -20.74 -8.27 -11.00
C ASN A 48 -20.94 -7.07 -11.96
N GLN A 49 -20.55 -5.86 -11.55
CA GLN A 49 -20.56 -4.70 -12.44
C GLN A 49 -19.37 -4.65 -13.40
N LEU A 50 -18.23 -5.23 -13.01
CA LEU A 50 -17.02 -5.27 -13.83
C LEU A 50 -16.96 -6.53 -14.72
N VAL A 51 -17.53 -7.63 -14.24
CA VAL A 51 -17.66 -8.90 -14.95
C VAL A 51 -19.12 -9.20 -15.23
N VAL A 52 -19.54 -8.86 -16.44
CA VAL A 52 -20.91 -9.04 -16.91
C VAL A 52 -21.09 -10.44 -17.44
N GLU A 53 -22.10 -11.15 -16.94
CA GLU A 53 -22.51 -12.43 -17.48
C GLU A 53 -23.40 -12.26 -18.71
N LEU A 54 -23.02 -12.92 -19.80
CA LEU A 54 -23.82 -12.96 -21.02
C LEU A 54 -24.63 -14.25 -21.11
N ALA A 55 -24.07 -15.36 -20.63
CA ALA A 55 -24.75 -16.64 -20.59
C ALA A 55 -24.11 -17.63 -19.62
N GLN A 56 -24.94 -18.57 -19.14
CA GLN A 56 -24.57 -19.71 -18.33
C GLN A 56 -24.99 -21.01 -19.01
N PHE A 57 -24.12 -22.02 -18.99
CA PHE A 57 -24.32 -23.34 -19.58
C PHE A 57 -24.03 -24.44 -18.56
N ASP A 58 -25.06 -25.10 -18.04
CA ASP A 58 -24.89 -26.15 -17.03
C ASP A 58 -24.36 -27.46 -17.63
N ASP A 59 -24.87 -27.84 -18.81
CA ASP A 59 -24.61 -29.14 -19.42
C ASP A 59 -23.43 -29.16 -20.40
N HIS A 60 -22.96 -27.98 -20.85
CA HIS A 60 -21.90 -27.84 -21.84
C HIS A 60 -20.77 -26.94 -21.34
N SER A 61 -19.58 -27.09 -21.89
CA SER A 61 -18.42 -26.27 -21.57
C SER A 61 -18.19 -25.31 -22.74
N PRO A 62 -18.51 -24.01 -22.62
CA PRO A 62 -18.09 -23.03 -23.61
C PRO A 62 -16.56 -22.99 -23.62
N SER A 63 -15.94 -23.13 -24.79
CA SER A 63 -14.48 -23.08 -24.95
C SER A 63 -14.08 -21.91 -25.83
N GLY A 64 -14.14 -22.03 -27.15
CA GLY A 64 -13.78 -20.96 -28.07
C GLY A 64 -14.78 -19.81 -28.05
N ILE A 65 -14.27 -18.58 -28.19
CA ILE A 65 -15.07 -17.36 -28.35
C ILE A 65 -14.48 -16.46 -29.43
N ALA A 66 -15.34 -15.85 -30.21
CA ALA A 66 -14.98 -14.76 -31.10
C ALA A 66 -16.09 -13.71 -31.13
N VAL A 67 -15.71 -12.46 -31.35
CA VAL A 67 -16.66 -11.35 -31.49
C VAL A 67 -16.38 -10.66 -32.82
N SER A 68 -17.42 -10.49 -33.62
CA SER A 68 -17.30 -9.76 -34.89
C SER A 68 -17.15 -8.26 -34.68
N SER A 69 -16.68 -7.56 -35.71
CA SER A 69 -16.62 -6.10 -35.75
C SER A 69 -17.99 -5.41 -35.53
N THR A 70 -19.09 -6.14 -35.76
CA THR A 70 -20.47 -5.67 -35.53
C THR A 70 -21.05 -6.04 -34.16
N GLY A 71 -20.27 -6.71 -33.30
CA GLY A 71 -20.67 -7.09 -31.94
C GLY A 71 -21.37 -8.44 -31.82
N ARG A 72 -21.54 -9.20 -32.92
CA ARG A 72 -22.04 -10.60 -32.87
C ARG A 72 -21.04 -11.47 -32.11
N VAL A 73 -21.52 -12.24 -31.14
CA VAL A 73 -20.69 -13.11 -30.29
C VAL A 73 -20.90 -14.57 -30.71
N PHE A 74 -19.81 -15.29 -30.95
CA PHE A 74 -19.82 -16.71 -31.32
C PHE A 74 -19.13 -17.53 -30.25
N VAL A 75 -19.66 -18.71 -29.94
CA VAL A 75 -19.15 -19.60 -28.91
C VAL A 75 -19.15 -21.06 -29.40
N THR A 76 -18.11 -21.81 -29.04
CA THR A 76 -18.04 -23.26 -29.33
C THR A 76 -18.23 -24.10 -28.09
N PHE A 77 -18.75 -25.30 -28.32
CA PHE A 77 -18.93 -26.34 -27.31
C PHE A 77 -18.28 -27.61 -27.82
N PRO A 78 -17.04 -27.95 -27.40
CA PRO A 78 -16.43 -29.21 -27.77
C PRO A 78 -17.18 -30.38 -27.14
N TRP A 79 -17.21 -31.52 -27.83
CA TRP A 79 -17.84 -32.72 -27.26
C TRP A 79 -16.91 -33.33 -26.21
N LEU A 80 -17.15 -33.03 -24.94
CA LEU A 80 -16.42 -33.62 -23.81
C LEU A 80 -17.16 -34.82 -23.20
N ASP A 81 -18.25 -34.58 -22.48
CA ASP A 81 -19.07 -35.63 -21.84
C ASP A 81 -20.37 -35.87 -22.62
N ARG A 82 -21.20 -34.83 -22.77
CA ARG A 82 -22.44 -34.84 -23.56
C ARG A 82 -22.20 -34.26 -24.95
N GLN A 83 -22.90 -34.82 -25.94
CA GLN A 83 -22.89 -34.26 -27.28
C GLN A 83 -23.48 -32.84 -27.24
N PRO A 84 -22.76 -31.83 -27.75
CA PRO A 84 -23.22 -30.45 -27.76
C PRO A 84 -24.34 -30.25 -28.79
N SER A 85 -25.28 -29.36 -28.48
CA SER A 85 -26.34 -28.92 -29.39
C SER A 85 -26.71 -27.46 -29.08
N PRO A 86 -26.10 -26.47 -29.73
CA PRO A 86 -25.19 -26.59 -30.88
C PRO A 86 -23.73 -26.88 -30.48
N ALA A 87 -22.89 -27.27 -31.46
CA ALA A 87 -21.43 -27.33 -31.32
C ALA A 87 -20.77 -25.96 -31.57
N LEU A 88 -21.37 -25.15 -32.44
CA LEU A 88 -21.06 -23.74 -32.67
C LEU A 88 -22.36 -22.93 -32.61
N GLY A 89 -22.40 -21.96 -31.71
CA GLY A 89 -23.55 -21.08 -31.55
C GLY A 89 -23.20 -19.61 -31.73
N GLU A 90 -24.14 -18.85 -32.27
CA GLU A 90 -24.19 -17.40 -32.12
C GLU A 90 -25.00 -17.07 -30.87
N LEU A 91 -24.39 -16.32 -29.96
CA LEU A 91 -24.99 -15.94 -28.69
C LEU A 91 -25.96 -14.78 -28.91
N GLN A 92 -27.23 -15.04 -28.66
CA GLN A 92 -28.28 -14.03 -28.73
C GLN A 92 -28.27 -13.13 -27.49
N PRO A 93 -28.84 -11.91 -27.55
CA PRO A 93 -28.94 -11.03 -26.39
C PRO A 93 -29.69 -11.63 -25.18
N THR A 94 -30.49 -12.68 -25.41
CA THR A 94 -31.17 -13.45 -24.36
C THR A 94 -30.26 -14.40 -23.58
N GLY A 95 -29.00 -14.57 -24.01
CA GLY A 95 -28.05 -15.57 -23.50
C GLY A 95 -28.19 -16.95 -24.15
N GLU A 96 -29.12 -17.13 -25.10
CA GLU A 96 -29.28 -18.38 -25.83
C GLU A 96 -28.23 -18.52 -26.94
N ALA A 97 -27.56 -19.67 -27.02
CA ALA A 97 -26.65 -20.00 -28.12
C ALA A 97 -27.42 -20.69 -29.27
N VAL A 98 -27.68 -19.96 -30.35
CA VAL A 98 -28.40 -20.47 -31.53
C VAL A 98 -27.42 -21.09 -32.52
N ALA A 99 -27.74 -22.27 -33.06
CA ALA A 99 -26.88 -23.01 -33.99
C ALA A 99 -26.40 -22.16 -35.18
N TYR A 100 -25.08 -22.03 -35.33
CA TYR A 100 -24.43 -21.21 -36.35
C TYR A 100 -23.45 -22.05 -37.21
N PRO A 101 -23.31 -21.77 -38.52
CA PRO A 101 -24.09 -20.81 -39.33
C PRO A 101 -25.50 -21.30 -39.66
N SER A 102 -25.77 -22.58 -39.47
CA SER A 102 -27.12 -23.12 -39.55
C SER A 102 -27.25 -24.39 -38.71
N ALA A 103 -28.50 -24.82 -38.53
CA ALA A 103 -28.79 -26.08 -37.84
C ALA A 103 -28.14 -27.29 -38.53
N ILE A 104 -27.99 -27.29 -39.86
CA ILE A 104 -27.42 -28.42 -40.62
C ILE A 104 -25.97 -28.68 -40.22
N TRP A 105 -25.16 -27.63 -40.05
CA TRP A 105 -23.76 -27.77 -39.65
C TRP A 105 -23.59 -28.25 -38.21
N ASN A 106 -24.62 -28.16 -37.38
CA ASN A 106 -24.62 -28.58 -35.99
C ASN A 106 -25.28 -29.96 -35.77
N GLN A 107 -25.63 -30.69 -36.84
CA GLN A 107 -26.32 -31.99 -36.78
C GLN A 107 -25.40 -33.15 -37.17
N TRP A 108 -24.34 -33.38 -36.39
CA TRP A 108 -23.54 -34.59 -36.55
C TRP A 108 -24.25 -35.82 -35.94
N ASP A 109 -24.28 -36.95 -36.66
CA ASP A 109 -24.97 -38.18 -36.27
C ASP A 109 -24.18 -39.05 -35.26
N ALA A 110 -23.13 -38.48 -34.66
CA ALA A 110 -22.22 -39.14 -33.73
C ALA A 110 -21.47 -40.36 -34.31
N LYS A 111 -21.31 -40.44 -35.64
CA LYS A 111 -20.58 -41.53 -36.30
C LYS A 111 -19.43 -41.00 -37.18
N PRO A 112 -18.24 -41.63 -37.13
CA PRO A 112 -17.18 -41.31 -38.09
C PRO A 112 -17.64 -41.53 -39.54
N GLY A 113 -17.09 -40.74 -40.46
CA GLY A 113 -17.36 -40.89 -41.90
C GLY A 113 -18.14 -39.72 -42.53
N PRO A 114 -19.01 -39.97 -43.53
CA PRO A 114 -19.53 -38.92 -44.41
C PRO A 114 -20.31 -37.79 -43.72
N SER A 115 -21.00 -38.06 -42.61
CA SER A 115 -21.70 -37.04 -41.83
C SER A 115 -20.72 -36.03 -41.21
N ALA A 116 -19.56 -36.50 -40.74
CA ALA A 116 -18.50 -35.65 -40.17
C ALA A 116 -17.89 -34.68 -41.20
N LEU A 117 -17.97 -34.98 -42.50
CA LEU A 117 -17.57 -34.04 -43.56
C LEU A 117 -18.52 -32.85 -43.68
N ARG A 118 -19.77 -32.98 -43.24
CA ARG A 118 -20.84 -32.00 -43.47
C ARG A 118 -21.42 -31.43 -42.18
N ALA A 119 -20.76 -31.68 -41.06
CA ALA A 119 -21.15 -31.20 -39.75
C ALA A 119 -19.91 -30.93 -38.89
N ILE A 120 -20.08 -30.08 -37.90
CA ILE A 120 -19.12 -29.82 -36.85
C ILE A 120 -19.18 -30.99 -35.86
N VAL A 121 -18.03 -31.61 -35.60
CA VAL A 121 -17.87 -32.78 -34.75
C VAL A 121 -17.55 -32.35 -33.31
N SER A 122 -16.51 -31.53 -33.13
CA SER A 122 -16.08 -31.02 -31.84
C SER A 122 -15.31 -29.71 -32.03
N ALA A 123 -16.06 -28.61 -32.18
CA ALA A 123 -15.48 -27.27 -32.33
C ALA A 123 -14.80 -26.83 -31.04
N GLN A 124 -13.54 -26.41 -31.16
CA GLN A 124 -12.66 -26.13 -30.02
C GLN A 124 -12.38 -24.64 -29.90
N ALA A 125 -11.91 -24.00 -30.98
CA ALA A 125 -11.46 -22.62 -30.96
C ALA A 125 -12.05 -21.79 -32.10
N LEU A 126 -12.08 -20.48 -31.89
CA LEU A 126 -12.59 -19.48 -32.83
C LEU A 126 -11.57 -18.35 -32.99
N THR A 127 -11.51 -17.76 -34.18
CA THR A 127 -10.86 -16.46 -34.41
C THR A 127 -11.55 -15.74 -35.57
N THR A 128 -11.41 -14.42 -35.64
CA THR A 128 -11.89 -13.62 -36.76
C THR A 128 -10.73 -13.05 -37.57
N THR A 129 -10.93 -12.91 -38.87
CA THR A 129 -10.01 -12.18 -39.76
C THR A 129 -10.78 -11.23 -40.65
N ILE A 130 -10.10 -10.19 -41.14
CA ILE A 130 -10.62 -9.31 -42.18
C ILE A 130 -9.80 -9.57 -43.43
N GLU A 131 -10.46 -9.92 -44.53
CA GLU A 131 -9.82 -10.17 -45.82
C GLU A 131 -10.57 -9.39 -46.90
N ASN A 132 -9.86 -8.50 -47.61
CA ASN A 132 -10.44 -7.66 -48.67
C ASN A 132 -11.69 -6.87 -48.22
N GLY A 133 -11.75 -6.47 -46.95
CA GLY A 133 -12.88 -5.74 -46.37
C GLY A 133 -14.05 -6.61 -45.88
N ASN A 134 -14.00 -7.92 -46.08
CA ASN A 134 -14.98 -8.86 -45.54
C ASN A 134 -14.45 -9.49 -44.25
N GLU A 135 -15.32 -9.67 -43.27
CA GLU A 135 -14.99 -10.33 -42.01
C GLU A 135 -15.34 -11.81 -42.07
N PHE A 136 -14.43 -12.66 -41.63
CA PHE A 136 -14.58 -14.11 -41.63
C PHE A 136 -14.43 -14.67 -40.22
N LEU A 137 -15.33 -15.59 -39.84
CA LEU A 137 -15.17 -16.42 -38.66
C LEU A 137 -14.47 -17.72 -39.04
N TRP A 138 -13.39 -18.02 -38.34
CA TRP A 138 -12.65 -19.26 -38.45
C TRP A 138 -13.00 -20.19 -37.29
N VAL A 139 -13.28 -21.45 -37.60
CA VAL A 139 -13.72 -22.45 -36.62
C VAL A 139 -12.82 -23.66 -36.70
N LEU A 140 -12.08 -23.94 -35.62
CA LEU A 140 -11.31 -25.16 -35.50
C LEU A 140 -12.20 -26.28 -34.97
N ASP A 141 -12.49 -27.26 -35.83
CA ASP A 141 -13.06 -28.53 -35.42
C ASP A 141 -11.92 -29.53 -35.19
N SER A 142 -11.73 -29.92 -33.93
CA SER A 142 -10.70 -30.86 -33.52
C SER A 142 -10.91 -32.27 -34.08
N GLY A 143 -12.15 -32.62 -34.45
CA GLY A 143 -12.50 -33.98 -34.85
C GLY A 143 -12.24 -35.03 -33.77
N ASN A 144 -12.11 -34.64 -32.51
CA ASN A 144 -11.74 -35.52 -31.40
C ASN A 144 -12.84 -35.59 -30.33
N PRO A 145 -13.99 -36.24 -30.64
CA PRO A 145 -15.11 -36.30 -29.71
C PRO A 145 -14.72 -37.09 -28.46
N ARG A 146 -15.03 -36.51 -27.31
CA ARG A 146 -14.77 -37.03 -25.95
C ARG A 146 -13.29 -37.20 -25.61
N GLN A 147 -12.41 -36.58 -26.41
CA GLN A 147 -10.95 -36.74 -26.34
C GLN A 147 -10.50 -38.20 -26.39
N ARG A 148 -11.07 -38.97 -27.34
CA ARG A 148 -10.77 -40.39 -27.55
C ARG A 148 -9.99 -40.68 -28.82
N GLY A 149 -9.49 -39.63 -29.45
CA GLY A 149 -8.72 -39.67 -30.68
C GLY A 149 -9.45 -39.03 -31.85
N VAL A 150 -8.66 -38.55 -32.80
CA VAL A 150 -9.12 -37.90 -34.02
C VAL A 150 -9.84 -38.91 -34.92
N ILE A 151 -11.06 -38.60 -35.36
CA ILE A 151 -11.85 -39.48 -36.23
C ILE A 151 -11.64 -39.19 -37.70
N VAL A 152 -11.89 -40.20 -38.54
CA VAL A 152 -11.95 -40.05 -40.01
C VAL A 152 -12.91 -38.92 -40.37
N ALA A 153 -12.45 -38.00 -41.21
CA ALA A 153 -13.20 -36.81 -41.66
C ALA A 153 -13.58 -35.82 -40.54
N GLY A 154 -13.04 -35.99 -39.34
CA GLY A 154 -13.26 -35.13 -38.19
C GLY A 154 -12.55 -33.78 -38.30
N PRO A 155 -11.20 -33.75 -38.28
CA PRO A 155 -10.45 -32.52 -38.07
C PRO A 155 -10.52 -31.63 -39.31
N LYS A 156 -10.93 -30.38 -39.09
CA LYS A 156 -11.11 -29.41 -40.17
C LYS A 156 -11.14 -27.99 -39.63
N LEU A 157 -10.80 -27.05 -40.52
CA LEU A 157 -10.89 -25.62 -40.27
C LEU A 157 -11.94 -25.03 -41.20
N PHE A 158 -12.98 -24.43 -40.64
CA PHE A 158 -14.00 -23.71 -41.39
C PHE A 158 -13.62 -22.24 -41.52
N LYS A 159 -13.98 -21.65 -42.66
CA LYS A 159 -14.02 -20.21 -42.90
C LYS A 159 -15.45 -19.84 -43.27
N ILE A 160 -16.10 -19.03 -42.44
CA ILE A 160 -17.49 -18.61 -42.59
C ILE A 160 -17.48 -17.11 -42.88
N ASP A 161 -18.14 -16.68 -43.96
CA ASP A 161 -18.32 -15.27 -44.28
C ASP A 161 -19.41 -14.69 -43.37
N LEU A 162 -19.08 -13.65 -42.59
CA LEU A 162 -20.02 -13.05 -41.65
C LEU A 162 -21.03 -12.11 -42.30
N SER A 163 -20.87 -11.78 -43.58
CA SER A 163 -21.80 -10.92 -44.31
C SER A 163 -23.08 -11.63 -44.74
N ASP A 164 -23.01 -12.94 -45.00
CA ASP A 164 -24.14 -13.77 -45.44
C ASP A 164 -24.28 -15.09 -44.69
N ASP A 165 -23.47 -15.29 -43.65
CA ASP A 165 -23.39 -16.49 -42.82
C ASP A 165 -23.09 -17.78 -43.62
N SER A 166 -22.49 -17.66 -44.81
CA SER A 166 -22.18 -18.83 -45.64
C SER A 166 -20.83 -19.45 -45.29
N VAL A 167 -20.75 -20.78 -45.37
CA VAL A 167 -19.45 -21.48 -45.25
C VAL A 167 -18.68 -21.25 -46.55
N ALA A 168 -17.82 -20.25 -46.56
CA ALA A 168 -17.00 -19.87 -47.71
C ALA A 168 -15.97 -20.95 -48.07
N GLN A 169 -15.34 -21.57 -47.06
CA GLN A 169 -14.35 -22.63 -47.29
C GLN A 169 -14.25 -23.60 -46.12
N ILE A 170 -13.91 -24.85 -46.44
CA ILE A 170 -13.55 -25.87 -45.44
C ILE A 170 -12.18 -26.45 -45.84
N PHE A 171 -11.25 -26.42 -44.89
CA PHE A 171 -9.95 -27.05 -44.99
C PHE A 171 -10.00 -28.36 -44.22
N TYR A 172 -10.05 -29.46 -44.95
CA TYR A 172 -10.01 -30.79 -44.36
C TYR A 172 -8.57 -31.19 -44.13
N PHE A 173 -8.28 -31.66 -42.92
CA PHE A 173 -6.98 -32.22 -42.59
C PHE A 173 -7.02 -33.74 -42.73
N ASP A 174 -5.94 -34.30 -43.25
CA ASP A 174 -5.77 -35.73 -43.29
C ASP A 174 -5.39 -36.23 -41.89
N HIS A 175 -6.37 -36.78 -41.17
CA HIS A 175 -6.18 -37.31 -39.82
C HIS A 175 -5.11 -38.40 -39.67
N GLN A 176 -4.61 -39.02 -40.75
CA GLN A 176 -3.51 -40.00 -40.70
C GLN A 176 -2.17 -39.40 -41.08
N ARG A 177 -2.16 -38.46 -42.02
CA ARG A 177 -0.93 -37.84 -42.54
C ARG A 177 -0.52 -36.62 -41.72
N ASP A 178 -1.49 -35.75 -41.41
CA ASP A 178 -1.24 -34.43 -40.82
C ASP A 178 -1.17 -34.49 -39.29
N PHE A 179 -1.90 -35.42 -38.67
CA PHE A 179 -2.03 -35.53 -37.22
C PHE A 179 -1.77 -36.94 -36.70
N SER A 180 -1.47 -37.04 -35.40
CA SER A 180 -1.42 -38.33 -34.70
C SER A 180 -2.84 -38.72 -34.24
N ALA A 181 -3.08 -40.02 -34.05
CA ALA A 181 -4.40 -40.51 -33.67
C ALA A 181 -4.86 -39.96 -32.31
N ASP A 182 -3.93 -39.60 -31.43
CA ASP A 182 -4.13 -39.00 -30.11
C ASP A 182 -4.05 -37.47 -30.12
N SER A 183 -3.84 -36.81 -31.27
CA SER A 183 -3.78 -35.34 -31.36
C SER A 183 -5.02 -34.67 -30.76
N VAL A 184 -4.79 -33.60 -30.02
CA VAL A 184 -5.86 -32.76 -29.45
C VAL A 184 -5.59 -31.33 -29.91
N LEU A 185 -6.20 -30.97 -31.05
CA LEU A 185 -6.12 -29.61 -31.57
C LEU A 185 -6.86 -28.66 -30.65
N SER A 186 -6.17 -27.65 -30.11
CA SER A 186 -6.67 -26.84 -28.99
C SER A 186 -7.00 -25.40 -29.36
N ASP A 187 -6.17 -24.74 -30.16
CA ASP A 187 -6.36 -23.33 -30.54
C ASP A 187 -5.94 -23.10 -32.00
N VAL A 188 -6.34 -21.95 -32.57
CA VAL A 188 -5.98 -21.52 -33.92
C VAL A 188 -5.77 -20.00 -34.02
N ARG A 189 -4.71 -19.59 -34.72
CA ARG A 189 -4.55 -18.21 -35.22
C ARG A 189 -4.35 -18.20 -36.72
N VAL A 190 -4.97 -17.25 -37.40
CA VAL A 190 -4.93 -17.15 -38.86
C VAL A 190 -4.29 -15.82 -39.23
N ASP A 191 -3.16 -15.89 -39.92
CA ASP A 191 -2.58 -14.77 -40.65
C ASP A 191 -3.19 -14.78 -42.06
N ALA A 192 -4.22 -13.96 -42.24
CA ALA A 192 -4.95 -13.94 -43.50
C ALA A 192 -4.17 -13.24 -44.63
N GLU A 193 -3.23 -12.36 -44.30
CA GLU A 193 -2.39 -11.67 -45.27
C GLU A 193 -1.37 -12.65 -45.88
N GLN A 194 -0.70 -13.42 -45.03
CA GLN A 194 0.22 -14.48 -45.48
C GLN A 194 -0.54 -15.68 -46.05
N GLY A 195 -1.78 -15.91 -45.59
CA GLY A 195 -2.60 -17.07 -45.95
C GLY A 195 -2.14 -18.33 -45.21
N VAL A 196 -1.86 -18.19 -43.91
CA VAL A 196 -1.35 -19.25 -43.05
C VAL A 196 -2.20 -19.37 -41.79
N ALA A 197 -2.42 -20.59 -41.31
CA ALA A 197 -2.98 -20.85 -39.99
C ALA A 197 -1.99 -21.59 -39.09
N TYR A 198 -1.96 -21.22 -37.81
CA TYR A 198 -1.19 -21.86 -36.76
C TYR A 198 -2.15 -22.58 -35.83
N LEU A 199 -1.94 -23.88 -35.58
CA LEU A 199 -2.76 -24.68 -34.68
C LEU A 199 -1.92 -25.31 -33.59
N SER A 200 -2.44 -25.41 -32.37
CA SER A 200 -1.76 -26.07 -31.25
C SER A 200 -2.24 -27.51 -31.08
N ASP A 201 -1.33 -28.40 -30.66
CA ASP A 201 -1.63 -29.77 -30.24
C ASP A 201 -1.28 -29.96 -28.77
N SER A 202 -2.28 -29.92 -27.90
CA SER A 202 -2.04 -30.00 -26.45
C SER A 202 -1.70 -31.41 -25.97
N GLN A 203 -2.07 -32.46 -26.70
CA GLN A 203 -1.74 -33.83 -26.31
C GLN A 203 -0.33 -34.23 -26.75
N ARG A 204 0.04 -33.86 -27.98
CA ARG A 204 1.37 -34.17 -28.53
C ARG A 204 2.43 -33.17 -28.07
N GLY A 205 2.01 -31.93 -27.77
CA GLY A 205 2.88 -30.80 -27.50
C GLY A 205 3.59 -30.37 -28.78
N GLY A 206 2.95 -29.54 -29.59
CA GLY A 206 3.52 -29.04 -30.84
C GLY A 206 2.61 -28.03 -31.53
N ILE A 207 3.14 -27.39 -32.57
CA ILE A 207 2.43 -26.40 -33.37
C ILE A 207 2.36 -26.91 -34.81
N TYR A 208 1.21 -26.76 -35.46
CA TYR A 208 1.03 -27.04 -36.88
C TYR A 208 0.92 -25.73 -37.65
N VAL A 209 1.77 -25.57 -38.66
CA VAL A 209 1.72 -24.47 -39.62
C VAL A 209 1.00 -24.97 -40.86
N VAL A 210 -0.10 -24.33 -41.22
CA VAL A 210 -0.97 -24.72 -42.34
C VAL A 210 -0.91 -23.64 -43.40
N ASP A 211 -0.34 -23.97 -44.56
CA ASP A 211 -0.45 -23.14 -45.76
C ASP A 211 -1.88 -23.29 -46.31
N LEU A 212 -2.68 -22.23 -46.21
CA LEU A 212 -4.08 -22.24 -46.65
C LEU A 212 -4.20 -22.21 -48.19
N LYS A 213 -3.18 -21.75 -48.91
CA LYS A 213 -3.15 -21.71 -50.37
C LYS A 213 -2.81 -23.09 -50.92
N GLN A 214 -1.75 -23.71 -50.42
CA GLN A 214 -1.26 -25.02 -50.87
C GLN A 214 -1.94 -26.20 -50.19
N ARG A 215 -2.64 -25.96 -49.07
CA ARG A 215 -3.29 -26.98 -48.23
C ARG A 215 -2.31 -28.02 -47.70
N GLN A 216 -1.15 -27.54 -47.28
CA GLN A 216 -0.10 -28.34 -46.67
C GLN A 216 0.02 -28.02 -45.20
N THR A 217 0.27 -29.04 -44.39
CA THR A 217 0.42 -28.94 -42.95
C THR A 217 1.83 -29.38 -42.56
N ARG A 218 2.53 -28.55 -41.79
CA ARG A 218 3.85 -28.85 -41.24
C ARG A 218 3.79 -28.82 -39.72
N ALA A 219 4.18 -29.92 -39.08
CA ALA A 219 4.31 -29.98 -37.64
C ALA A 219 5.69 -29.45 -37.22
N VAL A 220 5.73 -28.54 -36.24
CA VAL A 220 6.94 -27.94 -35.71
C VAL A 220 6.92 -27.96 -34.18
N LEU A 221 8.10 -27.91 -33.56
CA LEU A 221 8.26 -27.94 -32.10
C LEU A 221 7.55 -29.13 -31.43
N VAL A 222 7.42 -30.25 -32.13
CA VAL A 222 6.77 -31.46 -31.61
C VAL A 222 7.63 -32.07 -30.52
N GLY A 223 7.09 -32.19 -29.31
CA GLY A 223 7.80 -32.70 -28.15
C GLY A 223 8.91 -31.79 -27.63
N HIS A 224 8.98 -30.54 -28.10
CA HIS A 224 9.90 -29.53 -27.58
C HIS A 224 9.53 -29.16 -26.13
N GLU A 225 10.51 -28.76 -25.32
CA GLU A 225 10.25 -28.44 -23.90
C GLU A 225 9.25 -27.29 -23.72
N SER A 226 9.23 -26.34 -24.65
CA SER A 226 8.32 -25.19 -24.63
C SER A 226 6.87 -25.54 -24.99
N THR A 227 6.63 -26.68 -25.64
CA THR A 227 5.29 -27.10 -26.11
C THR A 227 4.73 -28.28 -25.33
N ARG A 228 5.54 -28.94 -24.52
CA ARG A 228 5.12 -30.01 -23.60
C ARG A 228 4.64 -29.44 -22.27
N PRO A 229 3.92 -30.25 -21.46
CA PRO A 229 3.79 -29.98 -20.04
C PRO A 229 5.17 -29.72 -19.42
N GLU A 230 5.32 -28.58 -18.75
CA GLU A 230 6.57 -28.17 -18.14
C GLU A 230 6.95 -29.14 -17.02
N SER A 231 8.20 -29.58 -17.01
CA SER A 231 8.68 -30.57 -16.04
C SER A 231 8.63 -30.01 -14.62
N GLY A 232 8.12 -30.80 -13.68
CA GLY A 232 7.99 -30.39 -12.27
C GLY A 232 6.77 -29.51 -11.97
N VAL A 233 6.06 -29.01 -12.98
CA VAL A 233 4.83 -28.24 -12.78
C VAL A 233 3.67 -29.18 -12.45
N THR A 234 3.01 -28.88 -11.33
CA THR A 234 1.71 -29.46 -10.99
C THR A 234 0.65 -28.36 -11.11
N LEU A 235 -0.46 -28.70 -11.76
CA LEU A 235 -1.62 -27.83 -11.94
C LEU A 235 -2.54 -27.92 -10.72
N HIS A 236 -2.94 -26.77 -10.19
CA HIS A 236 -3.85 -26.63 -9.04
C HIS A 236 -5.14 -25.94 -9.46
N THR A 237 -6.14 -26.73 -9.87
CA THR A 237 -7.43 -26.23 -10.36
C THR A 237 -8.63 -26.97 -9.76
N GLY A 238 -8.44 -27.90 -8.83
CA GLY A 238 -9.55 -28.57 -8.18
C GLY A 238 -10.28 -27.67 -7.17
N PRO A 239 -11.39 -28.14 -6.59
CA PRO A 239 -12.03 -27.44 -5.47
C PRO A 239 -10.99 -27.10 -4.40
N GLU A 240 -10.99 -25.87 -3.88
CA GLU A 240 -9.99 -25.40 -2.90
C GLU A 240 -8.52 -25.48 -3.35
N GLY A 241 -8.24 -25.47 -4.67
CA GLY A 241 -6.87 -25.53 -5.21
C GLY A 241 -6.27 -26.94 -5.24
N GLU A 242 -7.11 -27.98 -5.18
CA GLU A 242 -6.68 -29.37 -5.26
C GLU A 242 -5.86 -29.66 -6.55
N ARG A 243 -4.94 -30.63 -6.41
CA ARG A 243 -4.07 -31.11 -7.49
C ARG A 243 -4.87 -31.70 -8.64
N SER A 244 -4.60 -31.23 -9.84
CA SER A 244 -5.14 -31.77 -11.09
C SER A 244 -4.23 -32.85 -11.71
N ASN A 245 -4.87 -33.85 -12.31
CA ASN A 245 -4.19 -34.90 -13.09
C ASN A 245 -4.02 -34.54 -14.57
N VAL A 246 -4.49 -33.35 -14.98
CA VAL A 246 -4.31 -32.87 -16.34
C VAL A 246 -2.82 -32.74 -16.66
N ARG A 247 -2.46 -33.15 -17.89
CA ARG A 247 -1.10 -33.12 -18.46
C ARG A 247 -1.20 -32.71 -19.92
N LEU A 248 -1.51 -31.44 -20.14
CA LEU A 248 -1.65 -30.84 -21.47
C LEU A 248 -0.47 -29.89 -21.73
N GLY A 249 0.07 -29.97 -22.95
CA GLY A 249 1.08 -29.08 -23.48
C GLY A 249 0.48 -27.80 -24.04
N VAL A 250 1.07 -27.28 -25.12
CA VAL A 250 0.65 -26.04 -25.77
C VAL A 250 -0.83 -26.05 -26.13
N ALA A 251 -1.56 -25.03 -25.68
CA ALA A 251 -2.95 -24.78 -26.10
C ALA A 251 -3.06 -23.36 -26.64
N GLY A 252 -2.94 -22.34 -25.79
CA GLY A 252 -3.05 -20.94 -26.22
C GLY A 252 -2.01 -20.56 -27.26
N LEU A 253 -2.51 -19.93 -28.33
CA LEU A 253 -1.71 -19.31 -29.38
C LEU A 253 -2.15 -17.86 -29.54
N GLU A 254 -1.21 -16.96 -29.78
CA GLU A 254 -1.56 -15.61 -30.22
C GLU A 254 -0.49 -15.02 -31.14
N LEU A 255 -0.91 -14.32 -32.19
CA LEU A 255 0.00 -13.61 -33.08
C LEU A 255 0.26 -12.21 -32.54
N SER A 256 1.50 -11.75 -32.60
CA SER A 256 1.81 -10.33 -32.37
C SER A 256 1.09 -9.45 -33.40
N ALA A 257 0.89 -8.17 -33.08
CA ALA A 257 0.16 -7.23 -33.94
C ALA A 257 0.76 -7.05 -35.34
N ASP A 258 2.06 -7.19 -35.46
CA ASP A 258 2.81 -7.18 -36.71
C ASP A 258 2.86 -8.55 -37.41
N GLY A 259 2.39 -9.62 -36.76
CA GLY A 259 2.48 -10.99 -37.25
C GLY A 259 3.89 -11.58 -37.19
N ASP A 260 4.89 -10.86 -36.67
CA ASP A 260 6.30 -11.30 -36.67
C ASP A 260 6.58 -12.42 -35.68
N TYR A 261 5.74 -12.60 -34.66
CA TYR A 261 5.90 -13.59 -33.60
C TYR A 261 4.61 -14.35 -33.30
N LEU A 262 4.75 -15.66 -33.12
CA LEU A 262 3.72 -16.50 -32.53
C LEU A 262 4.04 -16.73 -31.06
N TYR A 263 3.18 -16.23 -30.18
CA TYR A 263 3.21 -16.43 -28.73
C TYR A 263 2.43 -17.69 -28.37
N TYR A 264 2.93 -18.43 -27.38
CA TYR A 264 2.27 -19.66 -26.96
C TYR A 264 2.60 -20.04 -25.53
N HIS A 265 1.70 -20.81 -24.93
CA HIS A 265 1.83 -21.27 -23.54
C HIS A 265 1.31 -22.70 -23.39
N ALA A 266 2.00 -23.50 -22.58
CA ALA A 266 1.57 -24.86 -22.23
C ALA A 266 0.60 -24.84 -21.05
N VAL A 267 -0.55 -25.50 -21.20
CA VAL A 267 -1.61 -25.54 -20.17
C VAL A 267 -1.06 -25.95 -18.81
N VAL A 268 -0.20 -26.97 -18.78
CA VAL A 268 0.53 -27.35 -17.58
C VAL A 268 1.94 -26.78 -17.69
N GLY A 269 2.07 -25.49 -17.45
CA GLY A 269 3.33 -24.76 -17.50
C GLY A 269 3.21 -23.42 -16.79
N ARG A 270 4.34 -22.74 -16.60
CA ARG A 270 4.38 -21.37 -16.06
C ARG A 270 5.20 -20.43 -16.94
N THR A 271 5.73 -20.91 -18.07
CA THR A 271 6.60 -20.12 -18.93
C THR A 271 5.89 -19.68 -20.20
N LEU A 272 5.93 -18.38 -20.51
CA LEU A 272 5.48 -17.84 -21.78
C LEU A 272 6.62 -17.92 -22.80
N TYR A 273 6.30 -18.40 -24.00
CA TYR A 273 7.25 -18.47 -25.11
C TYR A 273 6.75 -17.71 -26.32
N ARG A 274 7.69 -17.34 -27.20
CA ARG A 274 7.37 -16.93 -28.58
C ARG A 274 8.38 -17.49 -29.57
N VAL A 275 8.00 -17.54 -30.83
CA VAL A 275 8.88 -17.93 -31.94
C VAL A 275 8.62 -16.99 -33.14
N PRO A 276 9.67 -16.53 -33.86
CA PRO A 276 9.47 -15.73 -35.06
C PRO A 276 8.64 -16.49 -36.11
N THR A 277 7.60 -15.88 -36.66
CA THR A 277 6.80 -16.53 -37.71
C THR A 277 7.62 -16.77 -38.97
N ALA A 278 8.59 -15.91 -39.29
CA ALA A 278 9.48 -16.08 -40.42
C ALA A 278 10.22 -17.45 -40.43
N VAL A 279 10.69 -17.94 -39.27
CA VAL A 279 11.33 -19.27 -39.20
C VAL A 279 10.31 -20.41 -39.28
N LEU A 280 9.06 -20.16 -38.88
CA LEU A 280 7.95 -21.10 -39.04
C LEU A 280 7.47 -21.19 -40.50
N LEU A 281 7.71 -20.17 -41.31
CA LEU A 281 7.33 -20.11 -42.72
C LEU A 281 8.44 -20.51 -43.69
N ASP A 282 9.69 -20.61 -43.22
CA ASP A 282 10.81 -21.07 -44.03
C ASP A 282 10.81 -22.60 -44.17
N ASP A 283 10.48 -23.10 -45.36
CA ASP A 283 10.53 -24.52 -45.71
C ASP A 283 11.94 -25.13 -45.63
N GLN A 284 12.99 -24.30 -45.65
CA GLN A 284 14.37 -24.74 -45.46
C GLN A 284 14.80 -24.77 -44.00
N ALA A 285 14.02 -24.17 -43.09
CA ALA A 285 14.31 -24.20 -41.66
C ALA A 285 14.01 -25.59 -41.09
N GLY A 286 15.08 -26.32 -40.77
CA GLY A 286 15.01 -27.59 -40.06
C GLY A 286 14.59 -27.43 -38.59
N GLU A 287 14.26 -28.54 -37.94
CA GLU A 287 13.79 -28.57 -36.54
C GLU A 287 14.73 -27.86 -35.56
N VAL A 288 16.05 -27.96 -35.77
CA VAL A 288 17.07 -27.30 -34.93
C VAL A 288 16.96 -25.78 -35.03
N ALA A 289 16.87 -25.23 -36.24
CA ALA A 289 16.78 -23.78 -36.44
C ALA A 289 15.49 -23.21 -35.84
N VAL A 290 14.37 -23.93 -35.98
CA VAL A 290 13.10 -23.55 -35.35
C VAL A 290 13.21 -23.58 -33.82
N SER A 291 13.85 -24.62 -33.26
CA SER A 291 14.00 -24.77 -31.80
C SER A 291 14.91 -23.71 -31.20
N GLU A 292 16.03 -23.39 -31.85
CA GLU A 292 16.98 -22.36 -31.41
C GLU A 292 16.40 -20.94 -31.49
N ALA A 293 15.35 -20.73 -32.30
CA ALA A 293 14.65 -19.46 -32.42
C ALA A 293 13.54 -19.25 -31.37
N VAL A 294 13.27 -20.24 -30.51
CA VAL A 294 12.29 -20.10 -29.42
C VAL A 294 12.84 -19.17 -28.35
N GLU A 295 12.06 -18.14 -28.02
CA GLU A 295 12.37 -17.18 -26.98
C GLU A 295 11.53 -17.44 -25.73
N ASN A 296 12.19 -17.57 -24.57
CA ASN A 296 11.56 -17.64 -23.26
C ASN A 296 11.33 -16.22 -22.72
N LEU A 297 10.08 -15.87 -22.42
CA LEU A 297 9.68 -14.54 -21.97
C LEU A 297 9.48 -14.43 -20.46
N GLY A 298 9.87 -15.46 -19.71
CA GLY A 298 9.75 -15.55 -18.27
C GLY A 298 8.45 -16.20 -17.79
N THR A 299 8.31 -16.23 -16.47
CA THR A 299 7.19 -16.88 -15.80
C THR A 299 5.92 -16.02 -15.82
N THR A 300 4.77 -16.66 -16.01
CA THR A 300 3.43 -16.08 -15.96
C THR A 300 2.79 -16.17 -14.56
N GLY A 301 3.42 -16.87 -13.61
CA GLY A 301 2.91 -17.04 -12.24
C GLY A 301 1.69 -17.97 -12.09
N SER A 302 1.07 -18.39 -13.19
CA SER A 302 -0.03 -19.36 -13.23
C SER A 302 0.01 -20.18 -14.51
N ALA A 303 -0.61 -21.35 -14.49
CA ALA A 303 -1.01 -22.07 -15.71
C ALA A 303 -1.97 -21.23 -16.55
N MET A 304 -1.82 -21.28 -17.88
CA MET A 304 -2.62 -20.49 -18.83
C MET A 304 -3.28 -21.39 -19.87
N ASP A 305 -4.47 -21.01 -20.36
CA ASP A 305 -5.09 -21.68 -21.52
C ASP A 305 -5.10 -20.74 -22.72
N GLY A 306 -5.99 -19.75 -22.76
CA GLY A 306 -6.14 -18.78 -23.85
C GLY A 306 -5.23 -17.57 -23.72
N LEU A 307 -4.83 -17.04 -24.88
CA LEU A 307 -4.02 -15.83 -25.05
C LEU A 307 -4.77 -14.85 -25.96
N LYS A 308 -4.67 -13.55 -25.72
CA LYS A 308 -5.20 -12.51 -26.62
C LYS A 308 -4.43 -11.21 -26.58
N PHE A 309 -3.91 -10.76 -27.72
CA PHE A 309 -3.31 -9.44 -27.84
C PHE A 309 -4.38 -8.38 -28.07
N ASN A 310 -4.25 -7.26 -27.36
CA ASN A 310 -4.75 -5.99 -27.85
C ASN A 310 -3.72 -5.39 -28.80
N HIS A 311 -3.97 -5.50 -30.10
CA HIS A 311 -3.03 -5.01 -31.11
C HIS A 311 -2.84 -3.49 -31.09
N ALA A 312 -3.77 -2.73 -30.52
CA ALA A 312 -3.65 -1.27 -30.41
C ALA A 312 -2.70 -0.84 -29.28
N THR A 313 -2.69 -1.57 -28.16
CA THR A 313 -1.87 -1.21 -26.98
C THR A 313 -0.60 -2.05 -26.85
N GLY A 314 -0.56 -3.25 -27.45
CA GLY A 314 0.51 -4.23 -27.27
C GLY A 314 0.38 -5.07 -26.00
N ASP A 315 -0.75 -4.98 -25.29
CA ASP A 315 -1.03 -5.76 -24.08
C ASP A 315 -1.45 -7.19 -24.45
N LEU A 316 -0.89 -8.18 -23.74
CA LEU A 316 -1.22 -9.60 -23.89
C LEU A 316 -2.07 -10.07 -22.69
N TYR A 317 -3.33 -10.40 -22.93
CA TYR A 317 -4.23 -11.00 -21.95
C TYR A 317 -4.10 -12.53 -21.94
N MET A 318 -4.15 -13.13 -20.75
CA MET A 318 -3.89 -14.57 -20.54
C MET A 318 -4.84 -15.13 -19.48
N THR A 319 -5.37 -16.34 -19.69
CA THR A 319 -6.34 -16.95 -18.77
C THR A 319 -5.67 -17.73 -17.63
N ALA A 320 -5.51 -17.09 -16.47
CA ALA A 320 -4.83 -17.66 -15.30
C ALA A 320 -5.70 -18.73 -14.60
N LEU A 321 -5.42 -19.99 -14.90
CA LEU A 321 -6.23 -21.14 -14.50
C LEU A 321 -6.26 -21.37 -13.00
N GLU A 322 -5.10 -21.26 -12.33
CA GLU A 322 -4.97 -21.60 -10.91
C GLU A 322 -5.59 -20.53 -10.01
N HIS A 323 -5.90 -19.35 -10.58
CA HIS A 323 -6.32 -18.16 -9.83
C HIS A 323 -7.71 -17.66 -10.21
N ASN A 324 -8.44 -18.37 -11.08
CA ASN A 324 -9.74 -17.98 -11.61
C ASN A 324 -9.73 -16.52 -12.09
N ALA A 325 -8.73 -16.18 -12.92
CA ALA A 325 -8.44 -14.80 -13.26
C ALA A 325 -8.02 -14.65 -14.74
N VAL A 326 -8.01 -13.40 -15.19
CA VAL A 326 -7.30 -12.98 -16.41
C VAL A 326 -6.11 -12.13 -15.98
N TYR A 327 -4.94 -12.44 -16.50
CA TYR A 327 -3.73 -11.65 -16.34
C TYR A 327 -3.46 -10.82 -17.58
N VAL A 328 -2.76 -9.71 -17.42
CA VAL A 328 -2.28 -8.88 -18.51
C VAL A 328 -0.76 -8.73 -18.40
N ARG A 329 -0.05 -9.05 -19.47
CA ARG A 329 1.33 -8.61 -19.67
C ARG A 329 1.29 -7.35 -20.49
N ARG A 330 1.60 -6.23 -19.86
CA ARG A 330 1.66 -4.92 -20.53
C ARG A 330 2.72 -4.93 -21.63
N ALA A 331 2.60 -4.01 -22.59
CA ALA A 331 3.63 -3.82 -23.62
C ALA A 331 5.05 -3.61 -23.03
N SER A 332 5.15 -3.01 -21.84
CA SER A 332 6.40 -2.85 -21.08
C SER A 332 7.02 -4.16 -20.56
N GLY A 333 6.26 -5.26 -20.61
CA GLY A 333 6.60 -6.56 -20.04
C GLY A 333 6.15 -6.77 -18.60
N LYS A 334 5.58 -5.76 -17.95
CA LYS A 334 5.03 -5.88 -16.60
C LYS A 334 3.82 -6.82 -16.59
N MET A 335 3.79 -7.75 -15.65
CA MET A 335 2.67 -8.67 -15.42
C MET A 335 1.75 -8.13 -14.32
N GLU A 336 0.44 -8.15 -14.55
CA GLU A 336 -0.60 -7.69 -13.61
C GLU A 336 -1.81 -8.64 -13.63
N SER A 337 -2.51 -8.81 -12.51
CA SER A 337 -3.85 -9.43 -12.52
C SER A 337 -4.89 -8.40 -12.97
N LEU A 338 -5.60 -8.68 -14.06
CA LEU A 338 -6.61 -7.78 -14.62
C LEU A 338 -7.95 -7.92 -13.88
N VAL A 339 -8.43 -9.15 -13.72
CA VAL A 339 -9.69 -9.43 -13.05
C VAL A 339 -9.71 -10.86 -12.52
N ALA A 340 -10.32 -11.07 -11.36
CA ALA A 340 -10.56 -12.38 -10.78
C ALA A 340 -12.02 -12.50 -10.37
N ASP A 341 -12.66 -13.63 -10.64
CA ASP A 341 -14.07 -13.87 -10.34
C ASP A 341 -14.30 -15.37 -10.12
N GLY A 342 -15.11 -15.73 -9.12
CA GLY A 342 -15.38 -17.13 -8.77
C GLY A 342 -16.03 -17.95 -9.88
N ARG A 343 -16.64 -17.30 -10.88
CA ARG A 343 -17.21 -17.91 -12.09
C ARG A 343 -16.14 -18.25 -13.14
N LEU A 344 -14.95 -17.64 -13.08
CA LEU A 344 -13.80 -17.91 -13.96
C LEU A 344 -13.13 -19.24 -13.63
N ARG A 345 -13.91 -20.29 -13.41
CA ARG A 345 -13.41 -21.65 -13.22
C ARG A 345 -12.92 -22.19 -14.56
N TRP A 346 -11.61 -22.22 -14.73
CA TRP A 346 -10.95 -22.51 -16.00
C TRP A 346 -11.37 -21.54 -17.11
N PRO A 347 -10.87 -20.29 -17.05
CA PRO A 347 -11.03 -19.36 -18.15
C PRO A 347 -10.29 -19.94 -19.38
N ASP A 348 -11.00 -20.12 -20.49
CA ASP A 348 -10.55 -20.94 -21.61
C ASP A 348 -10.08 -20.08 -22.78
N SER A 349 -10.96 -19.26 -23.36
CA SER A 349 -10.63 -18.42 -24.52
C SER A 349 -10.98 -16.94 -24.28
N LEU A 350 -10.32 -16.07 -25.04
CA LEU A 350 -10.44 -14.61 -24.95
C LEU A 350 -10.72 -14.02 -26.34
N ALA A 351 -11.57 -13.00 -26.41
CA ALA A 351 -11.80 -12.21 -27.61
C ALA A 351 -11.89 -10.73 -27.26
N LEU A 352 -11.27 -9.89 -28.08
CA LEU A 352 -11.42 -8.43 -27.99
C LEU A 352 -12.39 -7.98 -29.06
N ALA A 353 -13.30 -7.11 -28.68
CA ALA A 353 -14.24 -6.47 -29.57
C ALA A 353 -13.92 -4.97 -29.72
N ASN A 354 -14.44 -4.36 -30.77
CA ASN A 354 -14.26 -2.92 -31.05
C ASN A 354 -15.05 -2.02 -30.08
N ASP A 355 -15.84 -2.61 -29.19
CA ASP A 355 -16.65 -1.92 -28.19
C ASP A 355 -15.91 -1.69 -26.85
N GLY A 356 -14.62 -2.03 -26.78
CA GLY A 356 -13.79 -1.83 -25.59
C GLY A 356 -13.91 -2.93 -24.54
N TYR A 357 -14.64 -4.02 -24.83
CA TYR A 357 -14.75 -5.16 -23.91
C TYR A 357 -13.79 -6.30 -24.28
N LEU A 358 -13.27 -6.93 -23.23
CA LEU A 358 -12.66 -8.25 -23.30
C LEU A 358 -13.73 -9.29 -22.98
N TYR A 359 -14.06 -10.11 -23.97
CA TYR A 359 -14.97 -11.24 -23.87
C TYR A 359 -14.20 -12.50 -23.53
N LEU A 360 -14.80 -13.38 -22.73
CA LEU A 360 -14.14 -14.60 -22.31
C LEU A 360 -15.11 -15.73 -21.99
N THR A 361 -14.62 -16.95 -22.12
CA THR A 361 -15.31 -18.16 -21.68
C THR A 361 -14.69 -18.70 -20.40
N ALA A 362 -15.53 -19.18 -19.49
CA ALA A 362 -15.12 -20.02 -18.38
C ALA A 362 -15.71 -21.40 -18.58
N SER A 363 -14.88 -22.38 -18.94
CA SER A 363 -15.36 -23.68 -19.43
C SER A 363 -15.78 -24.63 -18.31
N ALA A 364 -15.25 -24.43 -17.10
CA ALA A 364 -15.29 -25.39 -16.00
C ALA A 364 -14.89 -26.82 -16.40
N LYS A 365 -14.10 -26.99 -17.48
CA LYS A 365 -13.89 -28.32 -18.09
C LYS A 365 -13.14 -29.30 -17.19
N HIS A 366 -12.30 -28.82 -16.27
CA HIS A 366 -11.66 -29.63 -15.23
C HIS A 366 -12.63 -30.32 -14.26
N LEU A 367 -13.88 -29.85 -14.19
CA LEU A 367 -14.94 -30.47 -13.38
C LEU A 367 -15.78 -31.47 -14.18
N LYS A 368 -15.48 -31.68 -15.47
CA LYS A 368 -16.22 -32.58 -16.37
C LYS A 368 -15.30 -33.67 -16.92
N ARG A 369 -15.89 -34.80 -17.31
CA ARG A 369 -15.15 -35.80 -18.10
C ARG A 369 -14.74 -35.21 -19.46
N PRO A 370 -13.57 -35.59 -19.98
CA PRO A 370 -12.65 -36.60 -19.46
C PRO A 370 -11.60 -36.08 -18.45
N TYR A 371 -11.59 -34.78 -18.14
CA TYR A 371 -10.60 -34.17 -17.24
C TYR A 371 -10.81 -34.52 -15.76
N ALA A 372 -12.06 -34.75 -15.35
CA ALA A 372 -12.42 -35.25 -14.03
C ALA A 372 -12.77 -36.75 -14.07
N ASN A 373 -12.52 -37.45 -12.95
CA ASN A 373 -12.97 -38.83 -12.75
C ASN A 373 -14.51 -38.96 -12.87
N ARG A 374 -15.23 -37.94 -12.39
CA ARG A 374 -16.68 -37.80 -12.49
C ARG A 374 -17.03 -36.34 -12.76
N SER A 375 -17.99 -36.11 -13.66
CA SER A 375 -18.52 -34.77 -13.92
C SER A 375 -19.29 -34.25 -12.69
N SER A 376 -18.98 -33.02 -12.26
CA SER A 376 -19.71 -32.32 -11.20
C SER A 376 -21.05 -31.79 -11.74
N LYS A 377 -22.05 -31.69 -10.85
CA LYS A 377 -23.31 -30.99 -11.13
C LYS A 377 -23.19 -29.47 -11.02
N ASP A 378 -22.19 -29.00 -10.26
CA ASP A 378 -21.80 -27.60 -10.18
C ASP A 378 -20.58 -27.39 -11.10
N ALA A 379 -20.79 -27.55 -12.40
CA ALA A 379 -19.77 -27.35 -13.42
C ALA A 379 -20.31 -26.44 -14.53
N SER A 380 -21.12 -25.46 -14.16
CA SER A 380 -21.65 -24.48 -15.11
C SER A 380 -20.49 -23.70 -15.73
N GLY A 381 -20.52 -23.61 -17.05
CA GLY A 381 -19.63 -22.74 -17.80
C GLY A 381 -20.30 -21.42 -18.13
N TYR A 382 -19.51 -20.40 -18.38
CA TYR A 382 -19.99 -19.03 -18.58
C TYR A 382 -19.40 -18.41 -19.83
N VAL A 383 -20.16 -17.51 -20.44
CA VAL A 383 -19.66 -16.48 -21.33
C VAL A 383 -19.79 -15.15 -20.60
N LEU A 384 -18.67 -14.46 -20.44
CA LEU A 384 -18.56 -13.23 -19.67
C LEU A 384 -17.94 -12.14 -20.54
N LYS A 385 -18.10 -10.88 -20.13
CA LYS A 385 -17.32 -9.76 -20.66
C LYS A 385 -16.93 -8.77 -19.58
N VAL A 386 -15.80 -8.10 -19.78
CA VAL A 386 -15.31 -7.05 -18.88
C VAL A 386 -14.95 -5.80 -19.68
N SER A 387 -15.30 -4.62 -19.19
CA SER A 387 -14.89 -3.36 -19.82
C SER A 387 -13.46 -3.06 -19.43
N LEU A 388 -12.57 -2.95 -20.43
CA LEU A 388 -11.17 -2.63 -20.17
C LEU A 388 -11.01 -1.19 -19.67
N GLU A 389 -11.79 -0.25 -20.22
CA GLU A 389 -11.81 1.15 -19.77
C GLU A 389 -12.24 1.26 -18.31
N TYR A 390 -13.33 0.58 -17.93
CA TYR A 390 -13.79 0.63 -16.54
C TYR A 390 -12.81 -0.06 -15.58
N LEU A 391 -12.13 -1.14 -16.01
CA LEU A 391 -11.08 -1.77 -15.21
C LEU A 391 -9.86 -0.86 -15.01
N GLU A 392 -9.49 -0.06 -16.01
CA GLU A 392 -8.39 0.90 -15.89
C GLU A 392 -8.76 2.08 -14.98
N LEU A 393 -9.96 2.65 -15.16
CA LEU A 393 -10.50 3.70 -14.28
C LEU A 393 -10.60 3.20 -12.83
N ALA A 394 -11.08 1.97 -12.66
CA ALA A 394 -11.07 1.27 -11.40
C ALA A 394 -9.64 1.19 -10.83
N ALA A 395 -8.67 0.63 -11.55
CA ALA A 395 -7.31 0.49 -11.03
C ALA A 395 -6.71 1.82 -10.54
N VAL A 396 -6.94 2.91 -11.28
CA VAL A 396 -6.53 4.27 -10.87
C VAL A 396 -7.21 4.69 -9.57
N ALA A 397 -8.52 4.55 -9.51
CA ALA A 397 -9.30 4.91 -8.32
C ALA A 397 -8.89 4.11 -7.07
N ALA A 398 -8.55 2.82 -7.21
CA ALA A 398 -8.13 1.98 -6.08
C ALA A 398 -6.80 2.46 -5.51
N ARG A 399 -5.87 2.80 -6.41
CA ARG A 399 -4.58 3.35 -6.02
C ARG A 399 -4.73 4.70 -5.32
N GLU A 400 -5.56 5.59 -5.84
CA GLU A 400 -5.83 6.87 -5.18
C GLU A 400 -6.47 6.69 -3.80
N ALA A 401 -7.38 5.72 -3.65
CA ALA A 401 -7.98 5.38 -2.36
C ALA A 401 -6.95 4.82 -1.37
N GLU A 402 -6.04 3.95 -1.82
CA GLU A 402 -4.96 3.42 -0.98
C GLU A 402 -3.99 4.52 -0.54
N GLU A 403 -3.55 5.37 -1.47
CA GLU A 403 -2.68 6.52 -1.18
C GLU A 403 -3.37 7.47 -0.18
N ALA A 404 -4.68 7.72 -0.33
CA ALA A 404 -5.46 8.52 0.61
C ALA A 404 -5.59 7.86 1.99
N GLN A 405 -5.79 6.54 2.05
CA GLN A 405 -5.87 5.80 3.32
C GLN A 405 -4.52 5.81 4.06
N GLN A 406 -3.40 5.64 3.34
CA GLN A 406 -2.07 5.75 3.92
C GLN A 406 -1.81 7.16 4.46
N ALA A 407 -2.22 8.19 3.73
CA ALA A 407 -2.12 9.58 4.17
C ALA A 407 -3.00 9.85 5.42
N TYR A 408 -4.19 9.26 5.48
CA TYR A 408 -5.05 9.31 6.66
C TYR A 408 -4.39 8.70 7.89
N GLU A 409 -3.91 7.45 7.81
CA GLU A 409 -3.28 6.78 8.96
C GLU A 409 -2.02 7.52 9.43
N ALA A 410 -1.21 8.06 8.50
CA ALA A 410 -0.06 8.89 8.83
C ALA A 410 -0.46 10.19 9.55
N SER A 411 -1.48 10.89 9.03
CA SER A 411 -1.97 12.14 9.63
C SER A 411 -2.58 11.92 11.01
N LYS A 412 -3.34 10.83 11.18
CA LYS A 412 -3.91 10.41 12.46
C LYS A 412 -2.84 10.12 13.50
N ALA A 413 -1.78 9.38 13.13
CA ALA A 413 -0.67 9.08 14.03
C ALA A 413 0.05 10.36 14.49
N LEU A 414 0.29 11.30 13.58
CA LEU A 414 0.88 12.61 13.90
C LEU A 414 -0.01 13.43 14.84
N ALA A 415 -1.33 13.43 14.61
CA ALA A 415 -2.28 14.13 15.47
C ALA A 415 -2.30 13.53 16.90
N GLU A 416 -2.24 12.20 17.02
CA GLU A 416 -2.21 11.51 18.32
C GLU A 416 -0.91 11.81 19.09
N GLU A 417 0.24 11.81 18.41
CA GLU A 417 1.53 12.20 19.01
C GLU A 417 1.54 13.67 19.44
N ALA A 418 1.05 14.58 18.60
CA ALA A 418 0.94 16.00 18.93
C ALA A 418 0.06 16.22 20.17
N ASN A 419 -1.10 15.55 20.25
CA ASN A 419 -1.99 15.61 21.40
C ASN A 419 -1.32 15.11 22.70
N GLN A 420 -0.55 14.03 22.63
CA GLN A 420 0.21 13.52 23.79
C GLN A 420 1.28 14.52 24.26
N ARG A 421 2.01 15.14 23.32
CA ARG A 421 3.03 16.16 23.64
C ARG A 421 2.40 17.41 24.28
N VAL A 422 1.27 17.88 23.73
CA VAL A 422 0.52 19.01 24.29
C VAL A 422 0.04 18.70 25.71
N GLU A 423 -0.53 17.52 25.94
CA GLU A 423 -1.01 17.13 27.27
C GLU A 423 0.13 16.98 28.29
N ALA A 424 1.28 16.42 27.88
CA ALA A 424 2.47 16.35 28.74
C ALA A 424 3.02 17.75 29.07
N ALA A 425 3.11 18.65 28.10
CA ALA A 425 3.56 20.02 28.30
C ALA A 425 2.61 20.79 29.25
N ARG A 426 1.29 20.62 29.08
CA ARG A 426 0.28 21.21 29.98
C ARG A 426 0.44 20.73 31.42
N GLN A 427 0.63 19.42 31.63
CA GLN A 427 0.81 18.85 32.97
C GLN A 427 2.09 19.35 33.65
N THR A 428 3.19 19.47 32.90
CA THR A 428 4.44 20.04 33.40
C THR A 428 4.26 21.50 33.81
N ALA A 429 3.67 22.33 32.95
CA ALA A 429 3.41 23.74 33.24
C ALA A 429 2.50 23.93 34.47
N GLU A 430 1.45 23.11 34.61
CA GLU A 430 0.58 23.13 35.80
C GLU A 430 1.30 22.73 37.09
N ALA A 431 2.23 21.77 37.01
CA ALA A 431 3.04 21.37 38.16
C ALA A 431 4.02 22.48 38.57
N GLU A 432 4.70 23.09 37.61
CA GLU A 432 5.65 24.20 37.84
C GLU A 432 4.94 25.43 38.42
N ALA A 433 3.80 25.84 37.84
CA ALA A 433 3.01 26.95 38.36
C ALA A 433 2.59 26.72 39.82
N LYS A 434 2.14 25.51 40.15
CA LYS A 434 1.72 25.17 41.53
C LYS A 434 2.88 25.22 42.53
N VAL A 435 4.08 24.80 42.12
CA VAL A 435 5.29 24.90 42.95
C VAL A 435 5.69 26.35 43.14
N ALA A 436 5.70 27.14 42.06
CA ALA A 436 6.04 28.56 42.08
C ALA A 436 5.05 29.38 42.95
N GLU A 437 3.74 29.16 42.80
CA GLU A 437 2.72 29.81 43.64
C GLU A 437 2.87 29.46 45.13
N SER A 438 3.21 28.21 45.44
CA SER A 438 3.44 27.78 46.83
C SER A 438 4.68 28.46 47.42
N ALA A 439 5.77 28.48 46.65
CA ALA A 439 7.01 29.14 47.05
C ALA A 439 6.80 30.65 47.21
N LEU A 440 6.06 31.29 46.31
CA LEU A 440 5.73 32.71 46.39
C LEU A 440 4.98 33.03 47.69
N ARG A 441 3.98 32.23 48.08
CA ARG A 441 3.26 32.43 49.36
C ARG A 441 4.18 32.32 50.57
N GLU A 442 5.12 31.38 50.57
CA GLU A 442 6.08 31.21 51.67
C GLU A 442 7.09 32.36 51.72
N VAL A 443 7.61 32.79 50.57
CA VAL A 443 8.56 33.90 50.46
C VAL A 443 7.91 35.23 50.81
N SER A 444 6.72 35.55 50.29
CA SER A 444 6.00 36.78 50.66
C SER A 444 5.69 36.83 52.16
N ALA A 445 5.29 35.70 52.77
CA ALA A 445 5.08 35.64 54.22
C ALA A 445 6.38 35.82 55.02
N ALA A 446 7.51 35.32 54.52
CA ALA A 446 8.82 35.55 55.11
C ALA A 446 9.28 37.01 54.93
N ALA A 447 9.05 37.61 53.77
CA ALA A 447 9.33 39.01 53.47
C ALA A 447 8.56 39.97 54.39
N GLU A 448 7.29 39.69 54.67
CA GLU A 448 6.51 40.42 55.68
C GLU A 448 7.15 40.35 57.08
N GLN A 449 7.67 39.18 57.48
CA GLN A 449 8.37 39.02 58.75
C GLN A 449 9.71 39.76 58.78
N VAL A 450 10.47 39.73 57.68
CA VAL A 450 11.73 40.47 57.53
C VAL A 450 11.47 41.97 57.60
N THR A 451 10.45 42.47 56.91
CA THR A 451 10.02 43.88 56.96
C THR A 451 9.67 44.30 58.39
N LYS A 452 8.92 43.46 59.12
CA LYS A 452 8.59 43.72 60.52
C LYS A 452 9.85 43.77 61.41
N ARG A 453 10.79 42.83 61.23
CA ARG A 453 12.06 42.83 61.97
C ARG A 453 12.92 44.05 61.64
N GLN A 454 12.99 44.46 60.38
CA GLN A 454 13.70 45.67 59.98
C GLN A 454 13.14 46.89 60.71
N PHE A 455 11.80 47.01 60.80
CA PHE A 455 11.16 48.08 61.58
C PHE A 455 11.53 48.03 63.07
N GLU A 456 11.54 46.84 63.68
CA GLU A 456 11.93 46.65 65.08
C GLU A 456 13.42 46.98 65.32
N VAL A 457 14.31 46.58 64.40
CA VAL A 457 15.75 46.86 64.44
C VAL A 457 16.02 48.35 64.25
N ALA A 458 15.33 49.02 63.33
CA ALA A 458 15.43 50.46 63.13
C ALA A 458 14.99 51.25 64.38
N GLN A 459 13.94 50.80 65.07
CA GLN A 459 13.55 51.38 66.37
C GLN A 459 14.62 51.15 67.45
N ALA A 460 15.23 49.97 67.50
CA ALA A 460 16.29 49.66 68.47
C ALA A 460 17.56 50.47 68.19
N GLU A 461 17.93 50.67 66.93
CA GLU A 461 19.04 51.53 66.51
C GLU A 461 18.79 52.98 66.95
N GLN A 462 17.60 53.51 66.68
CA GLN A 462 17.21 54.85 67.11
C GLN A 462 17.27 54.99 68.64
N ALA A 463 16.76 54.01 69.38
CA ALA A 463 16.80 54.00 70.84
C ALA A 463 18.25 53.93 71.38
N ALA A 464 19.12 53.13 70.76
CA ALA A 464 20.54 53.06 71.11
C ALA A 464 21.26 54.37 70.82
N ALA A 465 20.94 55.03 69.70
CA ALA A 465 21.49 56.34 69.35
C ALA A 465 21.05 57.42 70.36
N ASP A 466 19.80 57.38 70.80
CA ASP A 466 19.28 58.31 71.81
C ASP A 466 19.87 58.04 73.20
N GLN A 467 20.06 56.77 73.58
CA GLN A 467 20.74 56.40 74.83
C GLN A 467 22.22 56.85 74.83
N LEU A 468 22.92 56.69 73.71
CA LEU A 468 24.30 57.17 73.56
C LEU A 468 24.38 58.68 73.81
N LYS A 469 23.48 59.48 73.23
CA LYS A 469 23.44 60.94 73.48
C LYS A 469 23.26 61.27 74.96
N VAL A 470 22.45 60.50 75.68
CA VAL A 470 22.21 60.69 77.13
C VAL A 470 23.47 60.35 77.94
N GLU A 471 24.09 59.20 77.67
CA GLU A 471 25.30 58.76 78.39
C GLU A 471 26.53 59.62 78.07
N GLU A 472 26.68 60.10 76.83
CA GLU A 472 27.73 61.06 76.46
C GLU A 472 27.55 62.40 77.18
N ALA A 473 26.31 62.91 77.26
CA ALA A 473 26.01 64.12 78.01
C ALA A 473 26.29 63.94 79.52
N ALA A 474 25.93 62.80 80.09
CA ALA A 474 26.21 62.46 81.48
C ALA A 474 27.72 62.30 81.75
N ALA A 475 28.47 61.68 80.85
CA ALA A 475 29.93 61.55 80.94
C ALA A 475 30.62 62.91 80.85
N MET A 476 30.16 63.79 79.95
CA MET A 476 30.67 65.15 79.82
C MET A 476 30.41 65.98 81.07
N GLN A 477 29.21 65.86 81.66
CA GLN A 477 28.88 66.53 82.92
C GLN A 477 29.71 66.00 84.09
N ALA A 478 29.81 64.68 84.25
CA ALA A 478 30.61 64.06 85.30
C ALA A 478 32.10 64.42 85.20
N GLN A 479 32.62 64.59 83.98
CA GLN A 479 33.98 65.08 83.75
C GLN A 479 34.16 66.55 84.17
N GLN A 480 33.17 67.41 83.89
CA GLN A 480 33.18 68.79 84.36
C GLN A 480 33.13 68.86 85.89
N ASP A 481 32.29 68.04 86.53
CA ASP A 481 32.15 67.97 87.98
C ASP A 481 33.46 67.45 88.63
N ALA A 482 34.11 66.46 88.03
CA ALA A 482 35.42 65.95 88.47
C ALA A 482 36.54 67.00 88.34
N GLN A 483 36.55 67.75 87.23
CA GLN A 483 37.50 68.84 87.02
C GLN A 483 37.31 69.95 88.06
N ALA A 484 36.05 70.33 88.33
CA ALA A 484 35.72 71.31 89.36
C ALA A 484 36.13 70.84 90.77
N ALA A 485 35.92 69.56 91.10
CA ALA A 485 36.33 68.97 92.38
C ALA A 485 37.87 68.89 92.53
N ALA A 486 38.59 68.63 91.43
CA ALA A 486 40.05 68.66 91.42
C ALA A 486 40.61 70.07 91.65
N ASP A 487 39.96 71.10 91.10
CA ASP A 487 40.33 72.50 91.29
C ASP A 487 40.07 72.99 92.75
N GLU A 488 39.14 72.38 93.49
CA GLU A 488 38.80 72.71 94.89
C GLU A 488 39.61 71.93 95.96
N ALA A 489 40.43 70.95 95.59
CA ALA A 489 41.07 69.97 96.48
C ALA A 489 42.25 70.51 97.35
N VAL A 490 42.06 71.65 98.03
CA VAL A 490 42.97 72.14 99.08
C VAL A 490 42.64 71.54 100.46
N THR A 491 41.51 70.84 100.62
CA THR A 491 41.05 70.31 101.94
C THR A 491 40.51 68.87 101.99
N SER A 492 40.36 68.12 100.88
CA SER A 492 39.97 66.68 100.93
C SER A 492 40.26 65.89 99.63
N GLU A 493 41.29 65.04 99.61
CA GLU A 493 41.61 64.12 98.49
C GLU A 493 40.50 63.10 98.18
N ALA A 494 39.65 62.76 99.16
CA ALA A 494 38.60 61.76 98.99
C ALA A 494 37.49 62.21 98.02
N VAL A 495 37.17 63.51 98.00
CA VAL A 495 36.10 64.08 97.16
C VAL A 495 36.52 64.13 95.68
N ALA A 496 37.79 64.48 95.41
CA ALA A 496 38.33 64.46 94.05
C ALA A 496 38.39 63.04 93.47
N HIS A 497 38.79 62.05 94.29
CA HIS A 497 38.82 60.64 93.88
C HIS A 497 37.42 60.09 93.56
N GLU A 498 36.40 60.37 94.38
CA GLU A 498 35.03 59.93 94.12
C GLU A 498 34.44 60.57 92.84
N ALA A 499 34.74 61.86 92.58
CA ALA A 499 34.29 62.53 91.36
C ALA A 499 34.99 61.99 90.11
N GLU A 500 36.30 61.70 90.19
CA GLU A 500 37.06 61.06 89.10
C GLU A 500 36.58 59.63 88.83
N GLU A 501 36.24 58.87 89.87
CA GLU A 501 35.66 57.53 89.75
C GLU A 501 34.25 57.57 89.12
N ALA A 502 33.42 58.56 89.47
CA ALA A 502 32.11 58.79 88.83
C ALA A 502 32.25 59.17 87.35
N ALA A 503 33.19 60.05 87.00
CA ALA A 503 33.49 60.40 85.60
C ALA A 503 33.99 59.18 84.81
N ARG A 504 34.84 58.34 85.42
CA ARG A 504 35.31 57.10 84.82
C ARG A 504 34.17 56.11 84.55
N LEU A 505 33.26 55.95 85.51
CA LEU A 505 32.07 55.09 85.35
C LEU A 505 31.12 55.62 84.27
N ALA A 506 30.92 56.94 84.19
CA ALA A 506 30.09 57.55 83.15
C ALA A 506 30.70 57.38 81.75
N ARG A 507 32.04 57.46 81.61
CA ARG A 507 32.72 57.17 80.34
C ARG A 507 32.58 55.71 79.92
N ILE A 508 32.68 54.77 80.87
CA ILE A 508 32.45 53.35 80.59
C ILE A 508 31.02 53.12 80.08
N LYS A 509 30.01 53.77 80.67
CA LYS A 509 28.62 53.71 80.20
C LYS A 509 28.44 54.30 78.79
N ALA A 510 29.09 55.41 78.48
CA ALA A 510 29.07 55.99 77.14
C ALA A 510 29.75 55.06 76.10
N GLU A 511 30.89 54.45 76.45
CA GLU A 511 31.57 53.45 75.60
C GLU A 511 30.70 52.19 75.39
N GLU A 512 29.97 51.74 76.42
CA GLU A 512 29.01 50.63 76.33
C GLU A 512 27.81 50.99 75.43
N ALA A 513 27.26 52.19 75.56
CA ALA A 513 26.18 52.69 74.70
C ALA A 513 26.63 52.82 73.24
N HIS A 514 27.87 53.25 73.00
CA HIS A 514 28.43 53.35 71.65
C HIS A 514 28.61 51.96 71.02
N ARG A 515 29.09 50.98 71.78
CA ARG A 515 29.14 49.58 71.31
C ARG A 515 27.75 49.00 71.05
N ALA A 516 26.74 49.40 71.81
CA ALA A 516 25.36 48.98 71.58
C ALA A 516 24.81 49.58 70.28
N LEU A 517 25.12 50.85 69.97
CA LEU A 517 24.76 51.48 68.71
C LEU A 517 25.43 50.80 67.50
N LEU A 518 26.73 50.51 67.57
CA LEU A 518 27.43 49.81 66.48
C LEU A 518 26.81 48.43 66.19
N LYS A 519 26.46 47.67 67.24
CA LYS A 519 25.74 46.39 67.08
C LYS A 519 24.36 46.56 66.47
N ALA A 520 23.64 47.63 66.82
CA ALA A 520 22.32 47.92 66.25
C ALA A 520 22.44 48.31 64.77
N GLN A 521 23.46 49.07 64.38
CA GLN A 521 23.77 49.43 62.99
C GLN A 521 24.14 48.20 62.14
N GLU A 522 24.97 47.29 62.67
CA GLU A 522 25.28 46.02 62.00
C GLU A 522 24.02 45.15 61.79
N ALA A 523 23.15 45.09 62.81
CA ALA A 523 21.87 44.38 62.71
C ALA A 523 20.93 45.04 61.68
N SER A 524 20.94 46.37 61.59
CA SER A 524 20.16 47.18 60.64
C SER A 524 20.59 46.91 59.19
N GLN A 525 21.90 46.95 58.93
CA GLN A 525 22.46 46.59 57.61
C GLN A 525 22.14 45.14 57.23
N THR A 526 22.24 44.21 58.17
CA THR A 526 21.89 42.80 57.93
C THR A 526 20.41 42.65 57.56
N ALA A 527 19.52 43.39 58.25
CA ALA A 527 18.09 43.36 57.97
C ALA A 527 17.73 43.99 56.60
N GLU A 528 18.41 45.08 56.21
CA GLU A 528 18.26 45.68 54.88
C GLU A 528 18.69 44.72 53.77
N GLN A 529 19.81 44.01 53.96
CA GLN A 529 20.27 43.02 53.00
C GLN A 529 19.29 41.85 52.87
N SER A 530 18.80 41.31 53.99
CA SER A 530 17.79 40.24 53.98
C SER A 530 16.47 40.67 53.32
N LEU A 531 16.08 41.95 53.42
CA LEU A 531 14.91 42.48 52.74
C LEU A 531 15.12 42.54 51.22
N ALA A 532 16.27 43.05 50.77
CA ALA A 532 16.61 43.10 49.35
C ALA A 532 16.69 41.70 48.72
N GLU A 533 17.22 40.71 49.44
CA GLU A 533 17.24 39.31 49.01
C GLU A 533 15.82 38.72 48.91
N ALA A 534 14.93 39.04 49.85
CA ALA A 534 13.54 38.58 49.83
C ALA A 534 12.73 39.22 48.68
N GLU A 535 12.88 40.53 48.44
CA GLU A 535 12.24 41.24 47.31
C GLU A 535 12.72 40.71 45.95
N ALA A 536 14.02 40.42 45.82
CA ALA A 536 14.58 39.81 44.61
C ALA A 536 14.04 38.39 44.37
N ALA A 537 13.90 37.59 45.44
CA ALA A 537 13.31 36.25 45.35
C ALA A 537 11.82 36.28 44.97
N GLU A 538 11.06 37.25 45.50
CA GLU A 538 9.65 37.46 45.15
C GLU A 538 9.50 37.85 43.67
N GLN A 539 10.30 38.79 43.17
CA GLN A 539 10.29 39.17 41.74
C GLN A 539 10.67 38.01 40.81
N ALA A 540 11.63 37.18 41.20
CA ALA A 540 12.02 36.01 40.42
C ALA A 540 10.89 34.97 40.35
N LEU A 541 10.17 34.76 41.46
CA LEU A 541 9.03 33.84 41.53
C LEU A 541 7.81 34.38 40.75
N GLU A 542 7.53 35.67 40.80
CA GLU A 542 6.48 36.30 39.98
C GLU A 542 6.78 36.14 38.48
N ALA A 543 8.04 36.33 38.07
CA ALA A 543 8.47 36.10 36.69
C ALA A 543 8.31 34.63 36.26
N ALA A 544 8.62 33.68 37.16
CA ALA A 544 8.45 32.25 36.91
C ALA A 544 6.96 31.87 36.74
N VAL A 545 6.05 32.44 37.55
CA VAL A 545 4.60 32.24 37.39
C VAL A 545 4.12 32.76 36.03
N ALA A 546 4.54 33.97 35.62
CA ALA A 546 4.18 34.53 34.32
C ALA A 546 4.71 33.72 33.12
N GLN A 547 5.90 33.13 33.25
CA GLN A 547 6.45 32.20 32.24
C GLN A 547 5.61 30.92 32.15
N ALA A 548 5.20 30.34 33.27
CA ALA A 548 4.36 29.15 33.28
C ALA A 548 2.97 29.40 32.65
N GLU A 549 2.35 30.56 32.91
CA GLU A 549 1.09 30.97 32.27
C GLU A 549 1.25 31.13 30.74
N THR A 550 2.37 31.71 30.31
CA THR A 550 2.70 31.85 28.87
C THR A 550 2.88 30.49 28.20
N ALA A 551 3.58 29.56 28.85
CA ALA A 551 3.72 28.19 28.36
C ALA A 551 2.36 27.46 28.25
N GLN A 552 1.46 27.71 29.20
CA GLN A 552 0.09 27.19 29.17
C GLN A 552 -0.70 27.74 27.97
N ALA A 553 -0.54 29.01 27.62
CA ALA A 553 -1.14 29.62 26.44
C ALA A 553 -0.59 29.04 25.12
N MET A 554 0.73 28.81 25.01
CA MET A 554 1.32 28.16 23.84
C MET A 554 0.85 26.71 23.65
N ALA A 555 0.61 25.98 24.75
CA ALA A 555 0.03 24.65 24.71
C ALA A 555 -1.41 24.65 24.16
N LEU A 556 -2.18 25.72 24.42
CA LEU A 556 -3.53 25.91 23.86
C LEU A 556 -3.49 26.14 22.34
N GLU A 557 -2.56 26.96 21.84
CA GLU A 557 -2.36 27.13 20.38
C GLU A 557 -1.88 25.84 19.69
N ALA A 558 -1.04 25.05 20.37
CA ALA A 558 -0.60 23.77 19.85
C ALA A 558 -1.77 22.76 19.76
N ARG A 559 -2.77 22.86 20.64
CA ARG A 559 -4.03 22.12 20.56
C ARG A 559 -4.80 22.43 19.27
N GLU A 560 -4.90 23.71 18.89
CA GLU A 560 -5.56 24.11 17.64
C GLU A 560 -4.85 23.57 16.38
N SER A 561 -3.53 23.38 16.45
CA SER A 561 -2.77 22.71 15.38
C SER A 561 -3.04 21.21 15.33
N ALA A 562 -3.18 20.55 16.49
CA ALA A 562 -3.57 19.14 16.55
C ALA A 562 -5.00 18.91 16.03
N ASP A 563 -5.94 19.80 16.35
CA ASP A 563 -7.31 19.75 15.84
C ASP A 563 -7.34 19.90 14.30
N ARG A 564 -6.51 20.78 13.72
CA ARG A 564 -6.38 20.91 12.25
C ARG A 564 -5.84 19.66 11.57
N LEU A 565 -4.91 18.93 12.21
CA LEU A 565 -4.43 17.65 11.69
C LEU A 565 -5.52 16.57 11.74
N GLN A 566 -6.37 16.61 12.76
CA GLN A 566 -7.53 15.73 12.85
C GLN A 566 -8.58 16.03 11.77
N ASP A 567 -8.90 17.31 11.51
CA ASP A 567 -9.77 17.71 10.41
C ASP A 567 -9.22 17.24 9.05
N ALA A 568 -7.91 17.35 8.84
CA ALA A 568 -7.26 16.84 7.63
C ALA A 568 -7.38 15.31 7.51
N ALA A 569 -7.25 14.58 8.61
CA ALA A 569 -7.46 13.14 8.65
C ALA A 569 -8.91 12.79 8.24
N GLU A 570 -9.91 13.45 8.82
CA GLU A 570 -11.32 13.23 8.46
C GLU A 570 -11.60 13.52 6.96
N ALA A 571 -10.94 14.55 6.40
CA ALA A 571 -11.04 14.86 4.98
C ALA A 571 -10.43 13.75 4.08
N TYR A 572 -9.28 13.17 4.47
CA TYR A 572 -8.70 12.04 3.75
C TYR A 572 -9.58 10.78 3.84
N GLN A 573 -10.19 10.53 5.00
CA GLN A 573 -11.15 9.44 5.16
C GLN A 573 -12.38 9.64 4.27
N ALA A 574 -12.92 10.86 4.18
CA ALA A 574 -14.03 11.18 3.28
C ALA A 574 -13.63 11.00 1.80
N ARG A 575 -12.40 11.37 1.42
CA ARG A 575 -11.87 11.12 0.06
C ARG A 575 -11.78 9.63 -0.26
N ALA A 576 -11.25 8.84 0.67
CA ALA A 576 -11.19 7.38 0.52
C ALA A 576 -12.58 6.77 0.38
N GLN A 577 -13.57 7.28 1.12
CA GLN A 577 -14.96 6.82 1.04
C GLN A 577 -15.64 7.22 -0.28
N VAL A 578 -15.51 8.48 -0.73
CA VAL A 578 -16.04 8.93 -2.02
C VAL A 578 -15.41 8.17 -3.18
N ALA A 579 -14.08 7.98 -3.11
CA ALA A 579 -13.39 7.10 -4.04
C ALA A 579 -14.09 5.75 -4.00
N ALA A 580 -14.17 5.05 -2.85
CA ALA A 580 -14.80 3.73 -2.65
C ALA A 580 -16.30 3.62 -3.02
N ASP A 581 -17.07 4.70 -2.99
CA ASP A 581 -18.49 4.71 -3.35
C ASP A 581 -18.72 4.91 -4.86
N ALA A 582 -17.82 5.65 -5.56
CA ALA A 582 -17.89 5.92 -6.99
C ALA A 582 -17.87 4.67 -7.90
N TRP A 583 -17.55 3.51 -7.33
CA TRP A 583 -17.41 2.20 -7.97
C TRP A 583 -18.70 1.45 -8.20
N THR A 584 -19.80 1.94 -7.63
CA THR A 584 -21.03 1.15 -7.50
C THR A 584 -22.04 1.39 -8.62
N THR A 585 -21.76 2.24 -9.62
CA THR A 585 -22.64 2.40 -10.81
C THR A 585 -21.92 2.90 -12.07
N GLU A 586 -22.33 2.39 -13.24
CA GLU A 586 -21.90 2.80 -14.60
C GLU A 586 -22.10 4.31 -14.89
N GLN A 587 -23.00 4.99 -14.16
CA GLN A 587 -23.24 6.45 -14.26
C GLN A 587 -22.32 7.30 -13.37
N GLY A 588 -21.67 6.74 -12.34
CA GLY A 588 -20.79 7.48 -11.42
C GLY A 588 -19.42 7.87 -12.00
N TYR A 589 -18.93 7.10 -12.98
CA TYR A 589 -17.55 7.18 -13.48
C TYR A 589 -17.18 8.52 -14.16
N ALA A 590 -18.10 9.17 -14.88
CA ALA A 590 -17.77 10.34 -15.72
C ALA A 590 -17.99 11.70 -15.04
N GLN A 591 -18.93 11.80 -14.09
CA GLN A 591 -19.30 13.08 -13.47
C GLN A 591 -18.69 13.30 -12.08
N GLU A 592 -18.44 12.23 -11.32
CA GLU A 592 -17.89 12.38 -9.96
C GLU A 592 -16.36 12.39 -9.93
N PHE A 593 -15.67 11.72 -10.86
CA PHE A 593 -14.19 11.65 -10.83
C PHE A 593 -13.54 13.03 -11.01
N ALA A 594 -14.02 13.82 -11.98
CA ALA A 594 -13.52 15.17 -12.21
C ALA A 594 -13.90 16.14 -11.06
N ALA A 595 -15.11 16.01 -10.50
CA ALA A 595 -15.58 16.87 -9.42
C ALA A 595 -14.95 16.51 -8.05
N ALA A 596 -14.66 15.24 -7.81
CA ALA A 596 -14.03 14.72 -6.61
C ALA A 596 -12.52 14.98 -6.61
N ALA A 597 -11.82 14.79 -7.74
CA ALA A 597 -10.41 15.16 -7.89
C ALA A 597 -10.20 16.67 -7.66
N GLU A 598 -11.06 17.51 -8.25
CA GLU A 598 -10.97 18.97 -8.10
C GLU A 598 -11.36 19.44 -6.67
N ARG A 599 -12.22 18.71 -5.95
CA ARG A 599 -12.47 18.95 -4.51
C ARG A 599 -11.31 18.49 -3.64
N ALA A 600 -10.73 17.35 -3.94
CA ALA A 600 -9.62 16.76 -3.18
C ALA A 600 -8.33 17.59 -3.33
N GLU A 601 -8.04 18.10 -4.52
CA GLU A 601 -6.88 18.96 -4.78
C GLU A 601 -7.01 20.30 -4.04
N ARG A 602 -8.21 20.90 -4.02
CA ARG A 602 -8.50 22.10 -3.22
C ARG A 602 -8.33 21.89 -1.72
N LEU A 603 -8.73 20.73 -1.20
CA LEU A 603 -8.59 20.41 0.23
C LEU A 603 -7.13 20.07 0.60
N ALA A 604 -6.39 19.41 -0.28
CA ALA A 604 -4.96 19.12 -0.08
C ALA A 604 -4.11 20.41 -0.07
N ASP A 605 -4.43 21.38 -0.93
CA ASP A 605 -3.76 22.68 -0.97
C ASP A 605 -4.04 23.51 0.30
N ILE A 606 -5.25 23.38 0.87
CA ILE A 606 -5.58 23.98 2.18
C ILE A 606 -4.80 23.30 3.32
N ALA A 607 -4.70 21.96 3.30
CA ALA A 607 -3.98 21.19 4.32
C ALA A 607 -2.46 21.45 4.28
N ALA A 608 -1.84 21.48 3.09
CA ALA A 608 -0.42 21.76 2.91
C ALA A 608 -0.04 23.15 3.42
N ARG A 609 -0.85 24.18 3.10
CA ARG A 609 -0.64 25.54 3.61
C ARG A 609 -0.82 25.63 5.12
N SER A 610 -1.71 24.82 5.68
CA SER A 610 -1.93 24.77 7.13
C SER A 610 -0.75 24.13 7.86
N LEU A 611 -0.14 23.08 7.29
CA LEU A 611 1.06 22.44 7.82
C LEU A 611 2.29 23.35 7.74
N GLU A 612 2.47 24.06 6.61
CA GLU A 612 3.56 25.02 6.42
C GLU A 612 3.45 26.18 7.44
N GLN A 613 2.24 26.68 7.71
CA GLN A 613 2.03 27.68 8.76
C GLN A 613 2.29 27.16 10.17
N ALA A 614 1.95 25.91 10.46
CA ALA A 614 2.24 25.31 11.77
C ALA A 614 3.76 25.14 11.99
N GLN A 615 4.50 24.69 10.98
CA GLN A 615 5.96 24.59 11.03
C GLN A 615 6.64 25.96 11.18
N LEU A 616 6.15 26.99 10.48
CA LEU A 616 6.62 28.37 10.62
C LEU A 616 6.38 28.95 12.02
N ALA A 617 5.27 28.58 12.68
CA ALA A 617 4.99 28.98 14.06
C ALA A 617 5.93 28.29 15.07
N GLU A 618 6.29 27.05 14.82
CA GLU A 618 7.16 26.26 15.68
C GLU A 618 8.64 26.70 15.59
N VAL A 619 9.11 27.09 14.39
CA VAL A 619 10.42 27.71 14.20
C VAL A 619 10.52 29.05 14.94
N ARG A 620 9.48 29.90 14.89
CA ARG A 620 9.47 31.16 15.65
C ARG A 620 9.54 30.94 17.16
N ARG A 621 8.85 29.92 17.69
CA ARG A 621 8.93 29.57 19.11
C ARG A 621 10.33 29.09 19.52
N SER A 622 11.03 28.35 18.67
CA SER A 622 12.40 27.93 18.97
C SER A 622 13.36 29.12 18.98
N GLU A 623 13.22 30.07 18.04
CA GLU A 623 14.02 31.30 18.00
C GLU A 623 13.74 32.25 19.18
N GLU A 624 12.52 32.27 19.71
CA GLU A 624 12.14 33.04 20.90
C GLU A 624 12.61 32.34 22.20
N SER A 625 12.58 31.01 22.25
CA SER A 625 13.10 30.19 23.35
C SER A 625 14.62 30.29 23.49
N ASP A 626 15.37 30.22 22.38
CA ASP A 626 16.84 30.33 22.41
C ASP A 626 17.30 31.73 22.86
N ASN A 627 16.56 32.79 22.46
CA ASN A 627 16.80 34.15 22.96
C ASN A 627 16.48 34.33 24.46
N ALA A 628 15.58 33.51 25.01
CA ALA A 628 15.28 33.52 26.45
C ALA A 628 16.32 32.74 27.26
N GLY A 629 16.82 31.61 26.73
CA GLY A 629 17.91 30.82 27.32
C GLY A 629 19.24 31.58 27.44
N GLU A 630 19.64 32.31 26.40
CA GLU A 630 20.86 33.16 26.44
C GLU A 630 20.75 34.31 27.47
N ARG A 631 19.53 34.77 27.80
CA ARG A 631 19.32 35.78 28.85
C ARG A 631 19.37 35.21 30.26
N LEU A 632 19.10 33.92 30.43
CA LEU A 632 19.13 33.20 31.72
C LEU A 632 20.55 32.73 32.10
N GLU A 633 21.41 32.36 31.15
CA GLU A 633 22.83 32.05 31.43
C GLU A 633 23.64 33.28 31.90
N LEU A 634 23.12 34.50 31.70
CA LEU A 634 23.75 35.74 32.19
C LEU A 634 23.34 36.12 33.62
N ALA A 635 22.44 35.36 34.26
CA ALA A 635 21.99 35.58 35.64
C ALA A 635 22.48 34.43 36.54
N ASP A 636 23.77 34.41 36.85
CA ASP A 636 24.35 33.55 37.90
C ASP A 636 23.70 33.92 39.26
N VAL A 637 22.79 33.07 39.74
CA VAL A 637 22.23 33.16 41.09
C VAL A 637 23.18 32.41 42.04
N PRO A 638 23.75 33.06 43.08
CA PRO A 638 24.58 32.36 44.05
C PRO A 638 23.70 31.48 44.95
N THR A 639 23.99 30.19 45.00
CA THR A 639 23.41 29.26 45.98
C THR A 639 23.97 29.55 47.37
N ALA A 640 23.12 29.89 48.33
CA ALA A 640 23.47 29.99 49.74
C ALA A 640 23.06 28.70 50.49
N GLU A 641 24.04 28.04 51.11
CA GLU A 641 23.88 27.06 52.22
C GLU A 641 23.44 27.76 53.51
#